data_AF-A0A949VX38-F1
#
_entry.id   AF-A0A949VX38-F1
#
_cell.length_a   1.000
_cell.length_b   1.000
_cell.length_c   1.000
_cell.angle_alpha   90.00
_cell.angle_beta   90.00
_cell.angle_gamma   90.00
#
_symmetry.space_group_name_H-M   'P 1'
#
loop_
_entity.id
_entity.type
_entity.pdbx_description
1 polymer ?
#
loop_
_entity_poly.entity_id
_entity_poly.type
_entity_poly.pdbx_seq_one_letter_code
_entity_poly.pdbx_strand_id
1 'polypeptide(L)'
;MRSYTAYIRTTMKLVMRDRVVLFFNYFLPIAFFIVFAQSLGAAREGAISQVITMVLIFGVLGSGFFGAGMRAVQERELNILRRFKVAPITPLPILTASLVTGLLSYIPGVFVILAIASIFYGMPWPGHWVALTVLLSLGLAAFRSIGLIIGAVVNSMQESQIIIQILYLPMLFLSGATFPINVMPSWLQVVAQFLPASYLYTGLQGILVRNDTLMQNRAAIVAMLVTMIVSTFLGVKLFRWEKDEKMPGSAKLWVVAVMLPFLLMGGYQTYSRENVAKAKILYREMRRNRSLLIRGPRIVAGNGREIPNGAVLLRNGRIERVFETPPVEKDLKADVIEAAGKTLLPGLMDAHVHLMLQGGVLPSYKDFKPRESVERELAAYLYSGVIAVGSAGDPPSLLEVPASLVARGEKLGAGIFISGKTFTTAGGYGTEYLKSIPEASRAMVEQQTLNLPHTPEEARRQVAEIRRAGLGGARILLETGQSGALFNRLDLGIVKAICDQAREDHLPVAIQTGAAPDVAAAVAAGAAVIEHGSARDAIPDEVFAAMARQGIAYDPMLSSIEAALDLRNGRSTPLERTLVQQVAPEGLIKATRALLKSPPSSPLTLDMDIAAGNLRRAWKAGVTLVAGSDAGNILLVHGPAIHRELQLWVKAGIPPAIALQAATANTARLLGLGERAGGIRPGFEASLLLVDGNPLEDIGATERISAVFFKGEQVDRASLFDRE
;
A
#
# COMPACT_ATOMS: atom_id res chain seq x y z
N MET A 1 32.64 5.29 -41.34
CA MET A 1 33.20 5.38 -39.96
C MET A 1 34.19 6.53 -39.75
N ARG A 2 35.10 6.85 -40.69
CA ARG A 2 36.06 7.97 -40.55
C ARG A 2 35.39 9.35 -40.36
N SER A 3 34.30 9.63 -41.09
CA SER A 3 33.52 10.88 -40.94
C SER A 3 32.86 11.03 -39.57
N TYR A 4 32.26 9.95 -39.05
CA TYR A 4 31.64 9.92 -37.72
C TYR A 4 32.66 10.22 -36.62
N THR A 5 33.78 9.49 -36.61
CA THR A 5 34.82 9.63 -35.59
C THR A 5 35.50 11.00 -35.63
N ALA A 6 35.79 11.53 -36.83
CA ALA A 6 36.35 12.86 -36.99
C ALA A 6 35.41 13.96 -36.46
N TYR A 7 34.11 13.88 -36.79
CA TYR A 7 33.14 14.87 -36.36
C TYR A 7 32.87 14.78 -34.85
N ILE A 8 32.71 13.57 -34.29
CA ILE A 8 32.62 13.36 -32.82
C ILE A 8 33.81 13.99 -32.11
N ARG A 9 35.04 13.73 -32.57
CA ARG A 9 36.25 14.25 -31.94
C ARG A 9 36.31 15.78 -31.97
N THR A 10 35.94 16.38 -33.10
CA THR A 10 35.90 17.85 -33.25
C THR A 10 34.83 18.46 -32.37
N THR A 11 33.61 17.93 -32.39
CA THR A 11 32.50 18.42 -31.57
C THR A 11 32.81 18.28 -30.08
N MET A 12 33.41 17.16 -29.65
CA MET A 12 33.85 16.99 -28.26
C MET A 12 34.89 18.02 -27.84
N LYS A 13 35.88 18.31 -28.70
CA LYS A 13 36.87 19.38 -28.43
C LYS A 13 36.22 20.75 -28.30
N LEU A 14 35.21 21.05 -29.11
CA LEU A 14 34.45 22.31 -29.01
C LEU A 14 33.67 22.36 -27.69
N VAL A 15 32.96 21.29 -27.35
CA VAL A 15 32.19 21.17 -26.10
C VAL A 15 33.07 21.37 -24.86
N MET A 16 34.27 20.78 -24.82
CA MET A 16 35.21 20.92 -23.70
C MET A 16 35.86 22.31 -23.61
N ARG A 17 35.78 23.13 -24.67
CA ARG A 17 36.32 24.50 -24.69
C ARG A 17 35.25 25.56 -24.44
N ASP A 18 33.98 25.18 -24.53
CA ASP A 18 32.85 26.07 -24.31
C ASP A 18 32.50 26.12 -22.82
N ARG A 19 32.86 27.24 -22.18
CA ARG A 19 32.58 27.47 -20.76
C ARG A 19 31.09 27.44 -20.44
N VAL A 20 30.24 27.85 -21.37
CA VAL A 20 28.78 27.85 -21.20
C VAL A 20 28.29 26.41 -21.15
N VAL A 21 28.75 25.56 -22.07
CA VAL A 21 28.37 24.14 -22.08
C VAL A 21 28.87 23.39 -20.84
N LEU A 22 30.09 23.67 -20.38
CA LEU A 22 30.61 23.09 -19.13
C LEU A 22 29.80 23.54 -17.90
N PHE A 23 29.41 24.81 -17.85
CA PHE A 23 28.57 25.33 -16.77
C PHE A 23 27.22 24.60 -16.71
N PHE A 24 26.51 24.49 -17.83
CA PHE A 24 25.18 23.86 -17.88
C PHE A 24 25.21 22.33 -17.70
N ASN A 25 26.28 21.65 -18.12
CA ASN A 25 26.38 20.19 -17.99
C ASN A 25 26.91 19.73 -16.63
N TYR A 26 27.74 20.52 -15.95
CA TYR A 26 28.41 20.12 -14.71
C TYR A 26 28.05 21.00 -13.53
N PHE A 27 28.33 22.31 -13.61
CA PHE A 27 28.15 23.20 -12.47
C PHE A 27 26.68 23.35 -12.07
N LEU A 28 25.80 23.65 -13.02
CA LEU A 28 24.40 23.94 -12.74
C LEU A 28 23.64 22.73 -12.15
N PRO A 29 23.77 21.49 -12.68
CA PRO A 29 23.15 20.32 -12.05
C PRO A 29 23.67 20.05 -10.63
N ILE A 30 24.96 20.24 -10.39
CA ILE A 30 25.55 20.10 -9.05
C ILE A 30 25.02 21.18 -8.10
N ALA A 31 24.94 22.43 -8.56
CA ALA A 31 24.39 23.53 -7.78
C ALA A 31 22.91 23.28 -7.44
N PHE A 32 22.09 22.87 -8.41
CA PHE A 32 20.70 22.49 -8.16
C PHE A 32 20.59 21.30 -7.22
N PHE A 33 21.42 20.28 -7.38
CA PHE A 33 21.45 19.15 -6.46
C PHE A 33 21.72 19.61 -5.02
N ILE A 34 22.72 20.47 -4.79
CA ILE A 34 23.02 21.00 -3.47
C ILE A 34 21.85 21.84 -2.94
N VAL A 35 21.33 22.78 -3.74
CA VAL A 35 20.22 23.65 -3.33
C VAL A 35 18.99 22.84 -2.97
N PHE A 36 18.56 21.91 -3.84
CA PHE A 36 17.38 21.08 -3.59
C PHE A 36 17.60 20.08 -2.45
N ALA A 37 18.80 19.52 -2.31
CA ALA A 37 19.12 18.64 -1.20
C ALA A 37 19.04 19.39 0.15
N GLN A 38 19.47 20.64 0.19
CA GLN A 38 19.35 21.48 1.39
C GLN A 38 17.92 21.96 1.62
N SER A 39 17.24 22.45 0.59
CA SER A 39 15.89 23.03 0.70
C SER A 39 14.83 21.97 1.02
N LEU A 40 14.98 20.75 0.52
CA LEU A 40 14.06 19.63 0.75
C LEU A 40 14.49 18.74 1.92
N GLY A 41 15.46 19.17 2.74
CA GLY A 41 15.87 18.43 3.93
C GLY A 41 16.53 17.08 3.66
N ALA A 42 17.13 16.88 2.48
CA ALA A 42 17.68 15.58 2.06
C ALA A 42 18.86 15.09 2.93
N ALA A 43 19.43 15.94 3.79
CA ALA A 43 20.39 15.54 4.82
C ALA A 43 19.76 14.72 5.97
N ARG A 44 18.43 14.68 6.08
CA ARG A 44 17.67 14.01 7.15
C ARG A 44 16.91 12.75 6.69
N GLU A 45 16.74 12.53 5.39
CA GLU A 45 15.64 11.69 4.91
C GLU A 45 15.95 10.98 3.58
N GLY A 46 15.36 9.80 3.35
CA GLY A 46 15.34 9.06 2.07
C GLY A 46 14.75 9.81 0.85
N ALA A 47 14.61 11.14 0.94
CA ALA A 47 14.32 12.06 -0.15
C ALA A 47 15.53 12.30 -1.08
N ILE A 48 16.76 11.94 -0.69
CA ILE A 48 17.94 12.14 -1.54
C ILE A 48 17.81 11.46 -2.91
N SER A 49 17.23 10.25 -2.97
CA SER A 49 16.95 9.54 -4.23
C SER A 49 15.96 10.31 -5.10
N GLN A 50 15.00 11.02 -4.50
CA GLN A 50 14.09 11.92 -5.20
C GLN A 50 14.81 13.13 -5.78
N VAL A 51 15.63 13.80 -4.97
CA VAL A 51 16.40 14.97 -5.41
C VAL A 51 17.34 14.59 -6.56
N ILE A 52 18.05 13.47 -6.44
CA ILE A 52 18.91 12.97 -7.52
C ILE A 52 18.09 12.72 -8.76
N THR A 53 17.01 11.96 -8.67
CA THR A 53 16.20 11.66 -9.85
C THR A 53 15.65 12.93 -10.50
N MET A 54 15.18 13.89 -9.69
CA MET A 54 14.72 15.19 -10.17
C MET A 54 15.82 15.91 -10.95
N VAL A 55 17.01 16.07 -10.36
CA VAL A 55 18.15 16.73 -11.03
C VAL A 55 18.60 15.97 -12.27
N LEU A 56 18.58 14.63 -12.26
CA LEU A 56 18.91 13.81 -13.41
C LEU A 56 17.91 14.01 -14.56
N ILE A 57 16.60 14.07 -14.26
CA ILE A 57 15.58 14.40 -15.26
C ILE A 57 15.76 15.82 -15.78
N PHE A 58 16.00 16.80 -14.90
CA PHE A 58 16.26 18.19 -15.29
C PHE A 58 17.42 18.28 -16.28
N GLY A 59 18.53 17.59 -15.98
CA GLY A 59 19.70 17.58 -16.85
C GLY A 59 19.49 16.78 -18.14
N VAL A 60 18.74 15.67 -18.13
CA VAL A 60 18.38 14.94 -19.35
C VAL A 60 17.50 15.78 -20.27
N LEU A 61 16.43 16.38 -19.74
CA LEU A 61 15.54 17.25 -20.51
C LEU A 61 16.29 18.50 -21.00
N GLY A 62 17.08 19.13 -20.11
CA GLY A 62 17.85 20.32 -20.42
C GLY A 62 18.88 20.06 -21.52
N SER A 63 19.68 19.01 -21.36
CA SER A 63 20.68 18.59 -22.34
C SER A 63 20.05 18.09 -23.65
N GLY A 64 18.85 17.53 -23.60
CA GLY A 64 18.10 17.07 -24.77
C GLY A 64 17.59 18.22 -25.62
N PHE A 65 16.78 19.09 -25.04
CA PHE A 65 16.09 20.17 -25.75
C PHE A 65 17.01 21.35 -26.07
N PHE A 66 17.75 21.87 -25.09
CA PHE A 66 18.61 23.05 -25.27
C PHE A 66 19.99 22.70 -25.85
N GLY A 67 20.34 21.41 -25.94
CA GLY A 67 21.59 20.96 -26.53
C GLY A 67 21.51 20.82 -28.04
N ALA A 68 21.20 19.60 -28.50
CA ALA A 68 21.36 19.20 -29.90
C ALA A 68 20.49 20.01 -30.88
N GLY A 69 19.25 20.30 -30.50
CA GLY A 69 18.28 21.02 -31.33
C GLY A 69 18.66 22.46 -31.61
N MET A 70 18.88 23.26 -30.55
CA MET A 70 19.26 24.66 -30.70
C MET A 70 20.60 24.80 -31.42
N ARG A 71 21.59 23.94 -31.13
CA ARG A 71 22.88 23.97 -31.81
C ARG A 71 22.74 23.71 -33.31
N ALA A 72 21.88 22.77 -33.71
CA ALA A 72 21.62 22.52 -35.13
C ALA A 72 21.00 23.76 -35.83
N VAL A 73 20.08 24.46 -35.16
CA VAL A 73 19.51 25.72 -35.68
C VAL A 73 20.57 26.81 -35.78
N GLN A 74 21.43 26.95 -34.77
CA GLN A 74 22.51 27.91 -34.74
C GLN A 74 23.51 27.67 -35.87
N GLU A 75 23.95 26.42 -36.05
CA GLU A 75 24.88 26.03 -37.11
C GLU A 75 24.27 26.22 -38.50
N ARG A 76 22.94 26.09 -38.63
CA ARG A 76 22.21 26.39 -39.87
C ARG A 76 22.16 27.90 -40.14
N GLU A 77 21.84 28.72 -39.15
CA GLU A 77 21.80 30.18 -39.27
C GLU A 77 23.19 30.75 -39.61
N LEU A 78 24.25 30.19 -39.02
CA LEU A 78 25.64 30.55 -39.30
C LEU A 78 26.17 29.98 -40.63
N ASN A 79 25.34 29.28 -41.41
CA ASN A 79 25.70 28.61 -42.67
C ASN A 79 26.84 27.58 -42.54
N ILE A 80 27.07 27.04 -41.34
CA ILE A 80 28.06 25.98 -41.09
C ILE A 80 27.58 24.68 -41.73
N LEU A 81 26.30 24.35 -41.59
CA LEU A 81 25.70 23.14 -42.20
C LEU A 81 25.77 23.17 -43.73
N ARG A 82 25.65 24.34 -44.35
CA ARG A 82 25.77 24.50 -45.80
C ARG A 82 27.12 24.05 -46.34
N ARG A 83 28.20 24.25 -45.57
CA ARG A 83 29.56 23.79 -45.95
C ARG A 83 29.67 22.27 -45.97
N PHE A 84 28.92 21.60 -45.10
CA PHE A 84 28.87 20.14 -45.05
C PHE A 84 28.07 19.51 -46.20
N LYS A 85 27.06 20.22 -46.75
CA LYS A 85 26.28 19.79 -47.92
C LYS A 85 27.14 19.55 -49.17
N VAL A 86 28.27 20.25 -49.27
CA VAL A 86 29.23 20.14 -50.39
C VAL A 86 30.14 18.90 -50.23
N ALA A 87 30.25 18.35 -49.02
CA ALA A 87 30.93 17.08 -48.78
C ALA A 87 29.97 15.90 -49.00
N PRO A 88 30.44 14.71 -49.39
CA PRO A 88 29.61 13.51 -49.58
C PRO A 88 29.20 12.90 -48.21
N ILE A 89 28.50 13.67 -47.39
CA ILE A 89 28.01 13.24 -46.08
C ILE A 89 26.50 13.38 -45.99
N THR A 90 25.85 12.38 -45.38
CA THR A 90 24.43 12.44 -45.04
C THR A 90 24.24 13.23 -43.73
N PRO A 91 23.00 13.53 -43.30
CA PRO A 91 22.75 14.11 -41.98
C PRO A 91 23.14 13.19 -40.81
N LEU A 92 23.19 11.87 -41.04
CA LEU A 92 23.32 10.86 -39.98
C LEU A 92 24.61 10.98 -39.14
N PRO A 93 25.82 11.21 -39.70
CA PRO A 93 27.03 11.50 -38.91
C PRO A 93 26.91 12.72 -38.00
N ILE A 94 26.20 13.77 -38.43
CA ILE A 94 26.02 15.01 -37.65
C ILE A 94 25.13 14.72 -36.44
N LEU A 95 23.99 14.07 -36.67
CA LEU A 95 23.04 13.69 -35.63
C LEU A 95 23.67 12.69 -34.66
N THR A 96 24.37 11.68 -35.18
CA THR A 96 25.06 10.67 -34.35
C THR A 96 26.13 11.31 -33.48
N ALA A 97 26.91 12.25 -34.01
CA ALA A 97 27.92 12.94 -33.20
C ALA A 97 27.30 13.79 -32.10
N SER A 98 26.16 14.44 -32.38
CA SER A 98 25.42 15.20 -31.36
C SER A 98 24.92 14.29 -30.22
N LEU A 99 24.41 13.10 -30.56
CA LEU A 99 24.00 12.09 -29.57
C LEU A 99 25.18 11.60 -28.72
N VAL A 100 26.27 11.16 -29.36
CA VAL A 100 27.45 10.59 -28.68
C VAL A 100 28.16 11.63 -27.81
N THR A 101 28.42 12.83 -28.33
CA THR A 101 29.07 13.90 -27.54
C THR A 101 28.20 14.33 -26.36
N GLY A 102 26.89 14.26 -26.53
CA GLY A 102 25.95 14.43 -25.44
C GLY A 102 26.10 13.44 -24.30
N LEU A 103 26.12 12.16 -24.64
CA LEU A 103 26.33 11.07 -23.67
C LEU A 103 27.65 11.22 -22.94
N LEU A 104 28.73 11.42 -23.69
CA LEU A 104 30.08 11.55 -23.14
C LEU A 104 30.26 12.79 -22.26
N SER A 105 29.46 13.84 -22.46
CA SER A 105 29.54 15.07 -21.66
C SER A 105 28.62 15.07 -20.44
N TYR A 106 27.51 14.32 -20.44
CA TYR A 106 26.56 14.32 -19.33
C TYR A 106 26.82 13.21 -18.30
N ILE A 107 27.15 12.00 -18.76
CA ILE A 107 27.31 10.82 -17.88
C ILE A 107 28.36 11.04 -16.78
N PRO A 108 29.53 11.65 -17.03
CA PRO A 108 30.49 11.91 -15.95
C PRO A 108 29.90 12.80 -14.84
N GLY A 109 29.07 13.79 -15.18
CA GLY A 109 28.39 14.65 -14.21
C GLY A 109 27.41 13.88 -13.31
N VAL A 110 26.75 12.85 -13.85
CA VAL A 110 25.89 11.95 -13.06
C VAL A 110 26.70 11.24 -11.97
N PHE A 111 27.87 10.69 -12.30
CA PHE A 111 28.73 10.01 -11.32
C PHE A 111 29.27 10.97 -10.27
N VAL A 112 29.53 12.23 -10.63
CA VAL A 112 29.89 13.28 -9.66
C VAL A 112 28.74 13.54 -8.69
N ILE A 113 27.49 13.69 -9.18
CA ILE A 113 26.32 13.89 -8.32
C ILE A 113 26.12 12.68 -7.37
N LEU A 114 26.26 11.45 -7.88
CA LEU A 114 26.16 10.24 -7.06
C LEU A 114 27.27 10.16 -6.00
N ALA A 115 28.50 10.55 -6.36
CA ALA A 115 29.60 10.60 -5.40
C ALA A 115 29.35 11.64 -4.30
N ILE A 116 28.86 12.84 -4.66
CA ILE A 116 28.48 13.87 -3.68
C ILE A 116 27.34 13.35 -2.79
N ALA A 117 26.31 12.74 -3.36
CA ALA A 117 25.21 12.14 -2.60
C ALA A 117 25.69 11.06 -1.63
N SER A 118 26.63 10.22 -2.05
CA SER A 118 27.17 9.17 -1.19
C SER A 118 28.04 9.73 -0.06
N ILE A 119 28.95 10.65 -0.37
CA ILE A 119 29.91 11.22 0.58
C ILE A 119 29.22 12.14 1.61
N PHE A 120 28.37 13.06 1.15
CA PHE A 120 27.81 14.11 1.99
C PHE A 120 26.44 13.77 2.57
N TYR A 121 25.66 12.91 1.90
CA TYR A 121 24.29 12.58 2.31
C TYR A 121 24.11 11.11 2.70
N GLY A 122 25.19 10.31 2.68
CA GLY A 122 25.16 8.91 3.14
C GLY A 122 24.33 7.98 2.25
N MET A 123 24.04 8.39 1.01
CA MET A 123 23.31 7.54 0.08
C MET A 123 24.17 6.33 -0.34
N PRO A 124 23.66 5.09 -0.23
CA PRO A 124 24.36 3.95 -0.78
C PRO A 124 24.48 4.07 -2.30
N TRP A 125 25.57 3.58 -2.86
CA TRP A 125 25.72 3.50 -4.31
C TRP A 125 24.63 2.59 -4.90
N PRO A 126 24.07 2.93 -6.09
CA PRO A 126 23.06 2.11 -6.72
C PRO A 126 23.60 0.70 -7.02
N GLY A 127 22.93 -0.34 -6.52
CA GLY A 127 23.37 -1.73 -6.71
C GLY A 127 23.46 -2.14 -8.18
N HIS A 128 22.57 -1.61 -9.02
CA HIS A 128 22.60 -1.77 -10.48
C HIS A 128 23.00 -0.48 -11.21
N TRP A 129 24.19 0.05 -10.93
CA TRP A 129 24.73 1.24 -11.59
C TRP A 129 24.83 1.11 -13.12
N VAL A 130 25.00 -0.11 -13.66
CA VAL A 130 24.95 -0.38 -15.11
C VAL A 130 23.54 -0.13 -15.65
N ALA A 131 22.51 -0.62 -14.95
CA ALA A 131 21.12 -0.39 -15.36
C ALA A 131 20.78 1.10 -15.35
N LEU A 132 21.24 1.83 -14.32
CA LEU A 132 21.12 3.28 -14.23
C LEU A 132 21.76 3.99 -15.43
N THR A 133 23.00 3.61 -15.75
CA THR A 133 23.77 4.21 -16.86
C THR A 133 23.11 3.92 -18.21
N VAL A 134 22.64 2.70 -18.44
CA VAL A 134 21.92 2.31 -19.66
C VAL A 134 20.63 3.11 -19.81
N LEU A 135 19.80 3.16 -18.76
CA LEU A 135 18.52 3.88 -18.82
C LEU A 135 18.72 5.39 -19.01
N LEU A 136 19.68 6.00 -18.31
CA LEU A 136 20.04 7.41 -18.52
C LEU A 136 20.55 7.67 -19.93
N SER A 137 21.35 6.76 -20.48
CA SER A 137 21.87 6.90 -21.84
C SER A 137 20.74 6.83 -22.87
N LEU A 138 19.80 5.90 -22.70
CA LEU A 138 18.61 5.81 -23.54
C LEU A 138 17.73 7.07 -23.42
N GLY A 139 17.51 7.55 -22.20
CA GLY A 139 16.77 8.80 -21.96
C GLY A 139 17.43 9.99 -22.64
N LEU A 140 18.74 10.17 -22.45
CA LEU A 140 19.49 11.27 -23.05
C LEU A 140 19.46 11.22 -24.58
N ALA A 141 19.61 10.03 -25.16
CA ALA A 141 19.51 9.83 -26.61
C ALA A 141 18.10 10.15 -27.10
N ALA A 142 17.06 9.65 -26.44
CA ALA A 142 15.66 9.90 -26.76
C ALA A 142 15.32 11.40 -26.79
N PHE A 143 15.62 12.13 -25.71
CA PHE A 143 15.31 13.56 -25.62
C PHE A 143 16.16 14.43 -26.53
N ARG A 144 17.43 14.07 -26.77
CA ARG A 144 18.24 14.73 -27.80
C ARG A 144 17.65 14.53 -29.19
N SER A 145 17.16 13.33 -29.51
CA SER A 145 16.51 13.08 -30.80
C SER A 145 15.23 13.90 -30.97
N ILE A 146 14.45 14.12 -29.91
CA ILE A 146 13.31 15.06 -29.95
C ILE A 146 13.80 16.48 -30.21
N GLY A 147 14.84 16.94 -29.50
CA GLY A 147 15.45 18.24 -29.72
C GLY A 147 15.90 18.44 -31.17
N LEU A 148 16.48 17.41 -31.79
CA LEU A 148 16.89 17.42 -33.20
C LEU A 148 15.71 17.58 -34.16
N ILE A 149 14.54 16.96 -33.88
CA ILE A 149 13.32 17.21 -34.67
C ILE A 149 12.93 18.67 -34.61
N ILE A 150 12.92 19.26 -33.40
CA ILE A 150 12.58 20.68 -33.25
C ILE A 150 13.52 21.53 -34.08
N GLY A 151 14.84 21.28 -33.98
CA GLY A 151 15.83 22.01 -34.78
C GLY A 151 15.67 21.83 -36.30
N ALA A 152 15.19 20.66 -36.73
CA ALA A 152 14.86 20.39 -38.14
C ALA A 152 13.62 21.16 -38.61
N VAL A 153 12.61 21.36 -37.74
CA VAL A 153 11.31 21.91 -38.13
C VAL A 153 11.24 23.44 -38.06
N VAL A 154 11.83 24.02 -37.01
CA VAL A 154 11.77 25.47 -36.77
C VAL A 154 12.64 26.24 -37.74
N ASN A 155 12.34 27.52 -37.95
CA ASN A 155 13.04 28.38 -38.91
C ASN A 155 14.10 29.24 -38.24
N SER A 156 13.88 29.66 -36.99
CA SER A 156 14.80 30.54 -36.25
C SER A 156 15.11 30.03 -34.85
N MET A 157 16.16 30.61 -34.24
CA MET A 157 16.51 30.38 -32.84
C MET A 157 15.34 30.72 -31.89
N GLN A 158 14.64 31.82 -32.12
CA GLN A 158 13.52 32.27 -31.28
C GLN A 158 12.34 31.29 -31.37
N GLU A 159 12.01 30.80 -32.56
CA GLU A 159 10.97 29.78 -32.75
C GLU A 159 11.34 28.47 -32.04
N SER A 160 12.62 28.08 -32.12
CA SER A 160 13.15 26.92 -31.38
C SER A 160 12.96 27.07 -29.87
N GLN A 161 13.32 28.22 -29.31
CA GLN A 161 13.18 28.49 -27.88
C GLN A 161 11.73 28.41 -27.40
N ILE A 162 10.78 28.99 -28.15
CA ILE A 162 9.36 28.95 -27.80
C ILE A 162 8.84 27.50 -27.76
N ILE A 163 9.11 26.71 -28.81
CA ILE A 163 8.65 25.32 -28.87
C ILE A 163 9.32 24.46 -27.80
N ILE A 164 10.62 24.65 -27.56
CA ILE A 164 11.33 23.98 -26.48
C ILE A 164 10.67 24.30 -25.14
N GLN A 165 10.34 25.56 -24.86
CA GLN A 165 9.74 25.95 -23.59
C GLN A 165 8.35 25.31 -23.38
N ILE A 166 7.54 25.27 -24.45
CA ILE A 166 6.21 24.63 -24.46
C ILE A 166 6.30 23.13 -24.18
N LEU A 167 7.38 22.46 -24.58
CA LEU A 167 7.56 21.03 -24.33
C LEU A 167 8.27 20.76 -22.99
N TYR A 168 9.31 21.53 -22.70
CA TYR A 168 10.17 21.37 -21.54
C TYR A 168 9.41 21.61 -20.24
N LEU A 169 8.70 22.73 -20.09
CA LEU A 169 8.03 23.05 -18.82
C LEU A 169 6.96 22.03 -18.45
N PRO A 170 6.00 21.66 -19.33
CA PRO A 170 5.01 20.66 -18.98
C PRO A 170 5.65 19.30 -18.66
N MET A 171 6.66 18.87 -19.42
CA MET A 171 7.37 17.61 -19.10
C MET A 171 8.09 17.67 -17.76
N LEU A 172 8.71 18.80 -17.42
CA LEU A 172 9.39 19.01 -16.15
C LEU A 172 8.43 18.86 -14.96
N PHE A 173 7.26 19.50 -15.06
CA PHE A 173 6.27 19.53 -13.97
C PHE A 173 5.43 18.25 -13.89
N LEU A 174 5.05 17.68 -15.03
CA LEU A 174 4.13 16.54 -15.10
C LEU A 174 4.80 15.16 -15.15
N SER A 175 6.14 15.10 -15.28
CA SER A 175 6.87 13.81 -15.33
C SER A 175 6.94 13.05 -14.02
N GLY A 176 6.51 13.63 -12.90
CA GLY A 176 6.78 13.07 -11.58
C GLY A 176 8.06 13.62 -10.92
N ALA A 177 8.95 14.26 -11.70
CA ALA A 177 10.24 14.75 -11.22
C ALA A 177 10.10 15.92 -10.25
N THR A 178 9.26 16.90 -10.59
CA THR A 178 9.03 18.09 -9.76
C THR A 178 7.95 17.84 -8.71
N PHE A 179 6.80 17.30 -9.15
CA PHE A 179 5.71 16.89 -8.29
C PHE A 179 5.48 15.40 -8.46
N PRO A 180 5.41 14.60 -7.38
CA PRO A 180 5.09 13.18 -7.49
C PRO A 180 3.77 12.95 -8.23
N ILE A 181 3.71 11.96 -9.13
CA ILE A 181 2.51 11.70 -9.95
C ILE A 181 1.29 11.42 -9.06
N ASN A 182 1.48 10.71 -7.95
CA ASN A 182 0.42 10.31 -7.04
C ASN A 182 -0.24 11.46 -6.27
N VAL A 183 0.39 12.63 -6.17
CA VAL A 183 -0.23 13.81 -5.54
C VAL A 183 -0.95 14.70 -6.56
N MET A 184 -0.83 14.41 -7.85
CA MET A 184 -1.54 15.15 -8.89
C MET A 184 -3.02 14.72 -8.93
N PRO A 185 -3.95 15.63 -9.30
CA PRO A 185 -5.32 15.26 -9.65
C PRO A 185 -5.38 14.13 -10.69
N SER A 186 -6.39 13.26 -10.61
CA SER A 186 -6.49 12.06 -11.46
C SER A 186 -6.38 12.37 -12.96
N TRP A 187 -6.92 13.50 -13.43
CA TRP A 187 -6.82 13.90 -14.84
C TRP A 187 -5.37 14.25 -15.26
N LEU A 188 -4.57 14.85 -14.37
CA LEU A 188 -3.14 15.10 -14.62
C LEU A 188 -2.33 13.81 -14.57
N GLN A 189 -2.70 12.84 -13.73
CA GLN A 189 -2.06 11.52 -13.73
C GLN A 189 -2.23 10.82 -15.08
N VAL A 190 -3.39 10.98 -15.73
CA VAL A 190 -3.64 10.48 -17.09
C VAL A 190 -2.75 11.20 -18.09
N VAL A 191 -2.71 12.54 -18.07
CA VAL A 191 -1.83 13.33 -18.98
C VAL A 191 -0.36 12.94 -18.82
N ALA A 192 0.09 12.71 -17.58
CA ALA A 192 1.46 12.28 -17.29
C ALA A 192 1.83 10.96 -17.99
N GLN A 193 0.88 10.05 -18.23
CA GLN A 193 1.14 8.78 -18.93
C GLN A 193 1.55 8.96 -20.39
N PHE A 194 1.23 10.10 -21.00
CA PHE A 194 1.58 10.40 -22.38
C PHE A 194 2.98 11.03 -22.50
N LEU A 195 3.62 11.36 -21.39
CA LEU A 195 4.91 12.06 -21.41
C LEU A 195 6.07 11.05 -21.30
N PRO A 196 7.02 11.01 -22.25
CA PRO A 196 8.20 10.14 -22.15
C PRO A 196 8.99 10.35 -20.85
N ALA A 197 9.00 11.59 -20.34
CA ALA A 197 9.74 11.95 -19.15
C ALA A 197 9.21 11.22 -17.91
N SER A 198 7.91 10.88 -17.87
CA SER A 198 7.30 10.12 -16.78
C SER A 198 7.84 8.70 -16.68
N TYR A 199 8.07 8.05 -17.81
CA TYR A 199 8.64 6.70 -17.86
C TYR A 199 10.12 6.70 -17.45
N LEU A 200 10.86 7.72 -17.87
CA LEU A 200 12.24 7.88 -17.44
C LEU A 200 12.31 8.10 -15.93
N TYR A 201 11.45 8.98 -15.39
CA TYR A 201 11.39 9.25 -13.95
C TYR A 201 11.09 7.99 -13.13
N THR A 202 10.02 7.25 -13.46
CA THR A 202 9.65 6.03 -12.73
C THR A 202 10.70 4.94 -12.87
N GLY A 203 11.36 4.83 -14.02
CA GLY A 203 12.46 3.88 -14.24
C GLY A 203 13.69 4.20 -13.40
N LEU A 204 14.10 5.48 -13.34
CA LEU A 204 15.22 5.92 -12.51
C LEU A 204 14.94 5.74 -11.02
N GLN A 205 13.73 6.08 -10.56
CA GLN A 205 13.31 5.82 -9.18
C GLN A 205 13.33 4.33 -8.84
N GLY A 206 12.83 3.47 -9.74
CA GLY A 206 12.90 2.01 -9.53
C GLY A 206 14.32 1.51 -9.31
N ILE A 207 15.28 1.99 -10.09
CA ILE A 207 16.69 1.59 -9.95
C ILE A 207 17.31 2.18 -8.67
N LEU A 208 17.02 3.44 -8.33
CA LEU A 208 17.66 4.14 -7.21
C LEU A 208 17.05 3.77 -5.84
N VAL A 209 15.75 3.43 -5.78
CA VAL A 209 15.03 3.13 -4.53
C VAL A 209 14.87 1.63 -4.31
N ARG A 210 14.49 0.88 -5.35
CA ARG A 210 14.22 -0.57 -5.25
C ARG A 210 15.36 -1.45 -5.72
N ASN A 211 16.42 -0.86 -6.27
CA ASN A 211 17.46 -1.59 -6.97
C ASN A 211 16.86 -2.49 -8.08
N ASP A 212 15.88 -1.97 -8.83
CA ASP A 212 15.30 -2.69 -9.96
C ASP A 212 16.34 -2.92 -11.07
N THR A 213 16.20 -4.04 -11.77
CA THR A 213 16.95 -4.39 -12.98
C THR A 213 16.38 -3.70 -14.23
N LEU A 214 17.07 -3.85 -15.37
CA LEU A 214 16.56 -3.41 -16.66
C LEU A 214 15.22 -4.10 -17.02
N MET A 215 15.08 -5.39 -16.72
CA MET A 215 13.86 -6.15 -17.06
C MET A 215 12.64 -5.64 -16.27
N GLN A 216 12.82 -5.32 -14.99
CA GLN A 216 11.77 -4.71 -14.15
C GLN A 216 11.41 -3.27 -14.58
N ASN A 217 12.25 -2.65 -15.42
CA ASN A 217 12.03 -1.33 -16.02
C ASN A 217 11.79 -1.40 -17.54
N ARG A 218 11.34 -2.55 -18.07
CA ARG A 218 11.11 -2.75 -19.51
C ARG A 218 10.23 -1.69 -20.15
N ALA A 219 9.18 -1.21 -19.47
CA ALA A 219 8.29 -0.19 -20.00
C ALA A 219 9.04 1.14 -20.24
N ALA A 220 9.91 1.54 -19.31
CA ALA A 220 10.75 2.72 -19.46
C ALA A 220 11.76 2.56 -20.59
N ILE A 221 12.40 1.40 -20.69
CA ILE A 221 13.37 1.09 -21.74
C ILE A 221 12.71 1.14 -23.12
N VAL A 222 11.57 0.46 -23.27
CA VAL A 222 10.81 0.45 -24.53
C VAL A 222 10.36 1.86 -24.89
N ALA A 223 9.84 2.63 -23.94
CA ALA A 223 9.44 4.01 -24.17
C ALA A 223 10.61 4.88 -24.67
N MET A 224 11.78 4.78 -24.04
CA MET A 224 12.97 5.53 -24.46
C MET A 224 13.51 5.07 -25.80
N LEU A 225 13.55 3.75 -26.07
CA LEU A 225 14.00 3.19 -27.34
C LEU A 225 13.10 3.60 -28.50
N VAL A 226 11.78 3.45 -28.35
CA VAL A 226 10.80 3.84 -29.37
C VAL A 226 10.90 5.34 -29.64
N THR A 227 11.00 6.16 -28.59
CA THR A 227 11.22 7.61 -28.72
C THR A 227 12.48 7.92 -29.51
N MET A 228 13.61 7.30 -29.14
CA MET A 228 14.89 7.52 -29.80
C MET A 228 14.85 7.11 -31.28
N ILE A 229 14.33 5.92 -31.60
CA ILE A 229 14.30 5.39 -32.96
C ILE A 229 13.41 6.26 -33.85
N VAL A 230 12.17 6.52 -33.43
CA VAL A 230 11.20 7.31 -34.20
C VAL A 230 11.70 8.75 -34.36
N SER A 231 12.19 9.35 -33.27
CA SER A 231 12.64 10.74 -33.30
C SER A 231 13.88 10.93 -34.15
N THR A 232 14.82 9.99 -34.10
CA THR A 232 16.04 10.05 -34.93
C THR A 232 15.69 9.84 -36.40
N PHE A 233 14.82 8.89 -36.71
CA PHE A 233 14.36 8.65 -38.09
C PHE A 233 13.72 9.90 -38.69
N LEU A 234 12.82 10.54 -37.94
CA LEU A 234 12.16 11.77 -38.37
C LEU A 234 13.13 12.95 -38.43
N GLY A 235 14.05 13.07 -37.46
CA GLY A 235 15.11 14.08 -37.49
C GLY A 235 16.00 13.98 -38.72
N VAL A 236 16.30 12.76 -39.20
CA VAL A 236 17.02 12.53 -40.46
C VAL A 236 16.19 12.94 -41.67
N LYS A 237 14.89 12.57 -41.70
CA LYS A 237 14.00 12.83 -42.84
C LYS A 237 13.63 14.30 -43.00
N LEU A 238 13.51 15.04 -41.89
CA LEU A 238 13.12 16.45 -41.86
C LEU A 238 14.34 17.38 -41.84
N PHE A 239 15.56 16.84 -41.85
CA PHE A 239 16.78 17.63 -41.71
C PHE A 239 16.93 18.67 -42.84
N ARG A 240 17.26 19.90 -42.45
CA ARG A 240 17.48 21.04 -43.35
C ARG A 240 18.93 21.50 -43.28
N TRP A 241 19.54 21.72 -44.43
CA TRP A 241 20.94 22.15 -44.53
C TRP A 241 21.07 23.67 -44.55
N GLU A 242 20.04 24.36 -45.04
CA GLU A 242 20.06 25.81 -45.25
C GLU A 242 18.86 26.49 -44.59
N LYS A 243 19.05 27.74 -44.17
CA LYS A 243 18.02 28.53 -43.50
C LYS A 243 16.80 28.79 -44.42
N ASP A 244 17.03 28.91 -45.74
CA ASP A 244 16.01 29.30 -46.71
C ASP A 244 15.15 28.11 -47.21
N GLU A 245 15.51 26.86 -46.89
CA GLU A 245 14.78 25.65 -47.28
C GLU A 245 13.43 25.57 -46.53
N LYS A 246 12.30 26.05 -47.09
CA LYS A 246 11.00 25.95 -46.40
C LYS A 246 10.47 24.52 -46.36
N MET A 247 9.92 24.09 -45.22
CA MET A 247 9.26 22.79 -45.12
C MET A 247 7.90 22.78 -45.85
N PRO A 248 7.64 21.79 -46.72
CA PRO A 248 6.32 21.62 -47.32
C PRO A 248 5.28 21.29 -46.24
N GLY A 249 4.03 21.72 -46.44
CA GLY A 249 2.95 21.53 -45.45
C GLY A 249 2.72 20.07 -45.04
N SER A 250 2.93 19.13 -45.98
CA SER A 250 2.87 17.68 -45.72
C SER A 250 3.99 17.18 -44.79
N ALA A 251 5.16 17.84 -44.78
CA ALA A 251 6.24 17.51 -43.85
C ALA A 251 5.92 17.94 -42.41
N LYS A 252 4.99 18.89 -42.21
CA LYS A 252 4.49 19.25 -40.88
C LYS A 252 3.59 18.16 -40.28
N LEU A 253 2.90 17.36 -41.10
CA LEU A 253 2.12 16.20 -40.63
C LEU A 253 3.01 15.10 -40.04
N TRP A 254 4.26 14.97 -40.50
CA TRP A 254 5.24 14.05 -39.90
C TRP A 254 5.65 14.44 -38.48
N VAL A 255 5.48 15.70 -38.08
CA VAL A 255 5.67 16.15 -36.70
C VAL A 255 4.56 15.60 -35.80
N VAL A 256 3.35 15.46 -36.31
CA VAL A 256 2.24 14.80 -35.59
C VAL A 256 2.50 13.30 -35.44
N ALA A 257 3.17 12.65 -36.40
CA ALA A 257 3.58 11.25 -36.29
C ALA A 257 4.58 11.00 -35.14
N VAL A 258 5.35 12.02 -34.71
CA VAL A 258 6.22 11.95 -33.50
C VAL A 258 5.39 11.68 -32.25
N MET A 259 4.13 12.14 -32.21
CA MET A 259 3.25 11.97 -31.07
C MET A 259 2.59 10.59 -31.00
N LEU A 260 2.54 9.86 -32.12
CA LEU A 260 1.81 8.59 -32.19
C LEU A 260 2.31 7.52 -31.20
N PRO A 261 3.62 7.28 -31.01
CA PRO A 261 4.09 6.34 -29.99
C PRO A 261 3.70 6.75 -28.57
N PHE A 262 3.67 8.05 -28.28
CA PHE A 262 3.26 8.58 -26.98
C PHE A 262 1.76 8.44 -26.74
N LEU A 263 0.95 8.63 -27.78
CA LEU A 263 -0.49 8.38 -27.74
C LEU A 263 -0.80 6.90 -27.50
N LEU A 264 -0.09 5.99 -28.18
CA LEU A 264 -0.25 4.55 -28.01
C LEU A 264 0.20 4.07 -26.62
N MET A 265 1.39 4.49 -26.17
CA MET A 265 1.90 4.13 -24.84
C MET A 265 1.06 4.76 -23.73
N GLY A 266 0.70 6.04 -23.86
CA GLY A 266 -0.16 6.72 -22.90
C GLY A 266 -1.56 6.13 -22.86
N GLY A 267 -2.15 5.73 -23.99
CA GLY A 267 -3.42 5.02 -24.05
C GLY A 267 -3.36 3.66 -23.36
N TYR A 268 -2.31 2.86 -23.64
CA TYR A 268 -2.09 1.58 -22.99
C TYR A 268 -1.86 1.71 -21.47
N GLN A 269 -1.09 2.71 -21.03
CA GLN A 269 -0.83 2.95 -19.60
C GLN A 269 -2.02 3.55 -18.86
N THR A 270 -2.84 4.36 -19.54
CA THR A 270 -4.12 4.84 -18.98
C THR A 270 -5.08 3.68 -18.75
N TYR A 271 -5.10 2.70 -19.65
CA TYR A 271 -5.90 1.49 -19.50
C TYR A 271 -5.34 0.53 -18.42
N SER A 272 -4.05 0.22 -18.47
CA SER A 272 -3.41 -0.76 -17.57
C SER A 272 -3.14 -0.23 -16.15
N ARG A 273 -3.02 1.08 -15.97
CA ARG A 273 -2.68 1.77 -14.70
C ARG A 273 -1.37 1.31 -14.04
N GLU A 274 -0.55 0.51 -14.70
CA GLU A 274 0.68 -0.07 -14.13
C GLU A 274 1.68 0.99 -13.68
N ASN A 275 1.93 2.01 -14.50
CA ASN A 275 2.84 3.10 -14.16
C ASN A 275 2.38 3.92 -12.95
N VAL A 276 1.07 4.18 -12.83
CA VAL A 276 0.49 4.90 -11.69
C VAL A 276 0.66 4.08 -10.43
N ALA A 277 0.38 2.77 -10.49
CA ALA A 277 0.61 1.85 -9.39
C ALA A 277 2.10 1.81 -8.99
N LYS A 278 3.01 1.68 -9.96
CA LYS A 278 4.46 1.70 -9.71
C LYS A 278 4.91 3.01 -9.05
N ALA A 279 4.43 4.16 -9.54
CA ALA A 279 4.75 5.46 -8.96
C ALA A 279 4.26 5.58 -7.51
N LYS A 280 3.04 5.09 -7.20
CA LYS A 280 2.50 5.06 -5.83
C LYS A 280 3.33 4.18 -4.89
N ILE A 281 3.71 2.98 -5.34
CA ILE A 281 4.54 2.06 -4.55
C ILE A 281 5.89 2.73 -4.22
N LEU A 282 6.56 3.29 -5.22
CA LEU A 282 7.87 3.96 -5.04
C LEU A 282 7.76 5.13 -4.07
N TYR A 283 6.71 5.95 -4.19
CA TYR A 283 6.49 7.06 -3.28
C TYR A 283 6.31 6.59 -1.83
N ARG A 284 5.54 5.51 -1.61
CA ARG A 284 5.36 4.94 -0.27
C ARG A 284 6.65 4.36 0.28
N GLU A 285 7.42 3.61 -0.51
CA GLU A 285 8.71 3.07 -0.08
C GLU A 285 9.68 4.19 0.34
N MET A 286 9.71 5.30 -0.40
CA MET A 286 10.50 6.47 0.01
C MET A 286 10.04 7.03 1.35
N ARG A 287 8.71 7.11 1.60
CA ARG A 287 8.18 7.54 2.90
C ARG A 287 8.55 6.57 4.02
N ARG A 288 8.50 5.26 3.77
CA ARG A 288 8.88 4.21 4.73
C ARG A 288 10.38 4.21 5.02
N ASN A 289 11.21 4.64 4.07
CA ASN A 289 12.66 4.77 4.23
C ASN A 289 13.08 6.05 4.96
N ARG A 290 12.15 6.94 5.33
CA ARG A 290 12.47 8.07 6.21
C ARG A 290 12.83 7.57 7.60
N SER A 291 13.72 8.31 8.25
CA SER A 291 14.10 8.07 9.64
C SER A 291 13.25 8.97 10.52
N LEU A 292 12.47 8.39 11.43
CA LEU A 292 11.49 9.11 12.25
C LEU A 292 11.69 8.80 13.73
N LEU A 293 11.79 9.83 14.57
CA LEU A 293 11.85 9.74 16.01
C LEU A 293 10.52 10.21 16.59
N ILE A 294 9.73 9.29 17.14
CA ILE A 294 8.55 9.63 17.95
C ILE A 294 9.05 9.88 19.38
N ARG A 295 8.97 11.13 19.84
CA ARG A 295 9.62 11.59 21.06
C ARG A 295 8.63 11.99 22.14
N GLY A 296 8.87 11.52 23.36
CA GLY A 296 8.10 11.88 24.54
C GLY A 296 6.74 11.19 24.77
N PRO A 297 6.27 10.18 24.00
CA PRO A 297 5.02 9.52 24.36
C PRO A 297 5.22 8.58 25.55
N ARG A 298 4.10 8.24 26.21
CA ARG A 298 3.98 7.01 26.98
C ARG A 298 3.97 5.83 26.00
N ILE A 299 4.80 4.81 26.20
CA ILE A 299 4.85 3.64 25.33
C ILE A 299 4.23 2.46 26.07
N VAL A 300 3.18 1.86 25.52
CA VAL A 300 2.66 0.56 25.98
C VAL A 300 3.08 -0.49 24.97
N ALA A 301 4.07 -1.32 25.30
CA ALA A 301 4.81 -2.08 24.30
C ALA A 301 4.09 -3.34 23.76
N GLY A 302 2.86 -3.63 24.23
CA GLY A 302 2.06 -4.81 23.84
C GLY A 302 2.33 -6.08 24.65
N ASN A 303 3.34 -6.09 25.51
CA ASN A 303 3.69 -7.23 26.38
C ASN A 303 3.52 -6.92 27.88
N GLY A 304 2.73 -5.89 28.22
CA GLY A 304 2.57 -5.39 29.58
C GLY A 304 3.67 -4.42 30.05
N ARG A 305 4.74 -4.22 29.27
CA ARG A 305 5.75 -3.20 29.56
C ARG A 305 5.24 -1.81 29.20
N GLU A 306 5.45 -0.88 30.12
CA GLU A 306 5.12 0.54 29.98
C GLU A 306 6.39 1.40 30.14
N ILE A 307 6.53 2.43 29.31
CA ILE A 307 7.58 3.44 29.41
C ILE A 307 6.90 4.81 29.46
N PRO A 308 6.86 5.51 30.61
CA PRO A 308 6.06 6.74 30.76
C PRO A 308 6.46 7.91 29.86
N ASN A 309 7.74 8.02 29.51
CA ASN A 309 8.28 9.13 28.72
C ASN A 309 9.44 8.61 27.85
N GLY A 310 9.11 7.83 26.83
CA GLY A 310 10.10 7.17 25.98
C GLY A 310 10.35 7.89 24.67
N ALA A 311 11.10 7.24 23.79
CA ALA A 311 11.13 7.58 22.37
C ALA A 311 11.29 6.32 21.51
N VAL A 312 10.81 6.36 20.27
CA VAL A 312 10.96 5.26 19.32
C VAL A 312 11.54 5.79 18.01
N LEU A 313 12.68 5.24 17.60
CA LEU A 313 13.32 5.53 16.32
C LEU A 313 12.90 4.49 15.29
N LEU A 314 12.32 4.96 14.21
CA LEU A 314 11.86 4.19 13.05
C LEU A 314 12.83 4.43 11.89
N ARG A 315 13.23 3.36 11.21
CA ARG A 315 13.98 3.42 9.93
C ARG A 315 13.57 2.29 9.02
N ASN A 316 13.50 2.56 7.71
CA ASN A 316 13.22 1.55 6.68
C ASN A 316 11.98 0.69 7.02
N GLY A 317 10.94 1.35 7.51
CA GLY A 317 9.68 0.76 7.91
C GLY A 317 9.69 -0.14 9.14
N ARG A 318 10.77 -0.13 9.92
CA ARG A 318 10.95 -0.92 11.15
C ARG A 318 11.30 -0.05 12.35
N ILE A 319 11.05 -0.59 13.53
CA ILE A 319 11.52 -0.05 14.79
C ILE A 319 13.01 -0.38 14.89
N GLU A 320 13.88 0.62 14.80
CA GLU A 320 15.32 0.44 15.00
C GLU A 320 15.62 0.36 16.49
N ARG A 321 15.04 1.27 17.28
CA ARG A 321 15.39 1.43 18.70
C ARG A 321 14.25 2.01 19.51
N VAL A 322 14.15 1.55 20.75
CA VAL A 322 13.25 2.08 21.77
C VAL A 322 14.11 2.65 22.89
N PHE A 323 13.86 3.89 23.29
CA PHE A 323 14.58 4.59 24.33
C PHE A 323 13.69 4.75 25.58
N GLU A 324 14.24 4.45 26.75
CA GLU A 324 13.56 4.66 28.04
C GLU A 324 13.37 6.15 28.36
N THR A 325 14.26 6.99 27.82
CA THR A 325 14.26 8.45 27.97
C THR A 325 14.51 9.10 26.62
N PRO A 326 13.89 10.25 26.30
CA PRO A 326 14.03 10.87 24.99
C PRO A 326 15.48 11.30 24.71
N PRO A 327 16.09 10.87 23.59
CA PRO A 327 17.47 11.24 23.25
C PRO A 327 17.56 12.70 22.74
N VAL A 328 18.79 13.22 22.63
CA VAL A 328 19.06 14.50 21.95
C VAL A 328 19.03 14.30 20.43
N GLU A 329 18.24 15.10 19.71
CA GLU A 329 17.93 14.93 18.28
C GLU A 329 19.16 14.92 17.36
N LYS A 330 20.14 15.79 17.64
CA LYS A 330 21.22 16.16 16.70
C LYS A 330 22.03 14.97 16.17
N ASP A 331 22.10 13.88 16.92
CA ASP A 331 22.94 12.73 16.59
C ASP A 331 22.20 11.65 15.75
N LEU A 332 20.86 11.72 15.67
CA LEU A 332 20.06 10.64 15.08
C LEU A 332 19.72 10.81 13.61
N LYS A 333 19.87 12.02 13.03
CA LYS A 333 19.50 12.33 11.63
C LYS A 333 18.10 11.77 11.28
N ALA A 334 17.10 12.15 12.07
CA ALA A 334 15.72 11.68 11.94
C ALA A 334 14.75 12.85 12.14
N ASP A 335 13.60 12.79 11.49
CA ASP A 335 12.50 13.73 11.72
C ASP A 335 11.89 13.49 13.09
N VAL A 336 11.54 14.54 13.81
CA VAL A 336 10.99 14.41 15.16
C VAL A 336 9.48 14.63 15.14
N ILE A 337 8.74 13.68 15.69
CA ILE A 337 7.33 13.86 16.08
C ILE A 337 7.30 14.01 17.60
N GLU A 338 7.02 15.22 18.06
CA GLU A 338 6.76 15.47 19.47
C GLU A 338 5.39 14.89 19.84
N ALA A 339 5.41 13.96 20.79
CA ALA A 339 4.25 13.17 21.21
C ALA A 339 4.08 13.19 22.74
N ALA A 340 4.61 14.21 23.40
CA ALA A 340 4.37 14.45 24.82
C ALA A 340 2.86 14.51 25.13
N GLY A 341 2.45 13.86 26.22
CA GLY A 341 1.04 13.77 26.63
C GLY A 341 0.20 12.74 25.85
N LYS A 342 0.81 12.03 24.89
CA LYS A 342 0.15 10.99 24.08
C LYS A 342 0.65 9.60 24.47
N THR A 343 -0.09 8.57 24.07
CA THR A 343 0.32 7.17 24.23
C THR A 343 0.56 6.51 22.88
N LEU A 344 1.71 5.85 22.76
CA LEU A 344 2.12 5.04 21.62
C LEU A 344 1.85 3.56 21.91
N LEU A 345 1.09 2.93 21.03
CA LEU A 345 0.69 1.53 21.05
C LEU A 345 1.22 0.81 19.79
N PRO A 346 1.43 -0.52 19.82
CA PRO A 346 1.41 -1.30 18.59
C PRO A 346 0.11 -1.04 17.85
N GLY A 347 0.14 -1.10 16.52
CA GLY A 347 -1.09 -1.08 15.72
C GLY A 347 -2.03 -2.20 16.18
N LEU A 348 -3.31 -1.87 16.32
CA LEU A 348 -4.33 -2.83 16.74
C LEU A 348 -4.52 -3.89 15.65
N MET A 349 -5.01 -5.05 16.03
CA MET A 349 -5.40 -6.11 15.12
C MET A 349 -6.77 -6.64 15.53
N ASP A 350 -7.57 -6.98 14.54
CA ASP A 350 -8.88 -7.57 14.73
C ASP A 350 -8.83 -9.05 14.34
N ALA A 351 -9.01 -9.96 15.29
CA ALA A 351 -8.88 -11.39 15.03
C ALA A 351 -10.00 -11.96 14.14
N HIS A 352 -11.16 -11.28 14.08
CA HIS A 352 -12.37 -11.85 13.51
C HIS A 352 -13.28 -10.78 12.90
N VAL A 353 -13.40 -10.82 11.58
CA VAL A 353 -14.20 -9.87 10.78
C VAL A 353 -14.84 -10.56 9.58
N HIS A 354 -15.93 -9.99 9.06
CA HIS A 354 -16.60 -10.40 7.83
C HIS A 354 -16.54 -9.27 6.79
N LEU A 355 -15.52 -9.26 5.93
CA LEU A 355 -15.25 -8.17 4.98
C LEU A 355 -16.25 -8.10 3.82
N MET A 356 -17.02 -9.16 3.58
CA MET A 356 -18.11 -9.17 2.61
C MET A 356 -19.42 -8.57 3.13
N LEU A 357 -19.52 -8.38 4.45
CA LEU A 357 -20.61 -7.65 5.08
C LEU A 357 -20.17 -6.19 5.30
N GLN A 358 -21.09 -5.30 5.65
CA GLN A 358 -20.83 -3.83 5.59
C GLN A 358 -20.92 -3.13 6.95
N GLY A 359 -21.22 -3.86 8.02
CA GLY A 359 -21.46 -3.30 9.34
C GLY A 359 -22.85 -2.67 9.51
N GLY A 360 -23.70 -2.75 8.48
CA GLY A 360 -25.01 -2.12 8.42
C GLY A 360 -25.77 -2.45 7.14
N VAL A 361 -26.86 -1.72 6.89
CA VAL A 361 -27.71 -1.89 5.71
C VAL A 361 -27.29 -0.91 4.62
N LEU A 362 -27.12 -1.40 3.40
CA LEU A 362 -26.89 -0.56 2.23
C LEU A 362 -28.20 0.08 1.73
N PRO A 363 -28.19 1.31 1.20
CA PRO A 363 -29.36 1.94 0.60
C PRO A 363 -29.96 1.11 -0.56
N SER A 364 -29.10 0.48 -1.35
CA SER A 364 -29.47 -0.40 -2.47
C SER A 364 -28.49 -1.55 -2.58
N TYR A 365 -28.98 -2.75 -2.96
CA TYR A 365 -28.12 -3.90 -3.24
C TYR A 365 -27.14 -3.64 -4.40
N LYS A 366 -27.48 -2.73 -5.32
CA LYS A 366 -26.63 -2.34 -6.46
C LYS A 366 -25.41 -1.53 -6.03
N ASP A 367 -25.44 -0.97 -4.82
CA ASP A 367 -24.32 -0.21 -4.26
C ASP A 367 -23.24 -1.15 -3.72
N PHE A 368 -23.56 -2.43 -3.51
CA PHE A 368 -22.57 -3.42 -3.10
C PHE A 368 -21.68 -3.79 -4.28
N LYS A 369 -20.42 -3.36 -4.21
CA LYS A 369 -19.38 -3.74 -5.15
C LYS A 369 -18.31 -4.49 -4.36
N PRO A 370 -18.26 -5.84 -4.41
CA PRO A 370 -17.48 -6.65 -3.48
C PRO A 370 -16.05 -6.16 -3.29
N ARG A 371 -15.33 -5.96 -4.40
CA ARG A 371 -13.92 -5.56 -4.38
C ARG A 371 -13.72 -4.18 -3.80
N GLU A 372 -14.45 -3.19 -4.31
CA GLU A 372 -14.34 -1.79 -3.85
C GLU A 372 -14.80 -1.63 -2.40
N SER A 373 -15.75 -2.44 -1.96
CA SER A 373 -16.23 -2.47 -0.58
C SER A 373 -15.13 -3.00 0.33
N VAL A 374 -14.54 -4.17 0.03
CA VAL A 374 -13.41 -4.72 0.80
C VAL A 374 -12.24 -3.72 0.85
N GLU A 375 -11.85 -3.15 -0.29
CA GLU A 375 -10.78 -2.15 -0.32
C GLU A 375 -11.07 -0.93 0.57
N ARG A 376 -12.34 -0.48 0.64
CA ARG A 376 -12.79 0.59 1.54
C ARG A 376 -12.76 0.15 3.00
N GLU A 377 -13.23 -1.04 3.33
CA GLU A 377 -13.25 -1.53 4.72
C GLU A 377 -11.84 -1.68 5.28
N LEU A 378 -10.87 -2.15 4.47
CA LEU A 378 -9.46 -2.18 4.87
C LEU A 378 -8.90 -0.78 5.14
N ALA A 379 -9.31 0.23 4.37
CA ALA A 379 -8.99 1.62 4.65
C ALA A 379 -9.66 2.11 5.94
N ALA A 380 -10.90 1.71 6.25
CA ALA A 380 -11.59 2.04 7.50
C ALA A 380 -10.88 1.45 8.73
N TYR A 381 -10.39 0.21 8.64
CA TYR A 381 -9.54 -0.40 9.66
C TYR A 381 -8.26 0.40 9.88
N LEU A 382 -7.52 0.72 8.81
CA LEU A 382 -6.27 1.47 8.94
C LEU A 382 -6.50 2.90 9.46
N TYR A 383 -7.58 3.55 9.04
CA TYR A 383 -8.02 4.85 9.58
C TYR A 383 -8.20 4.81 11.09
N SER A 384 -8.72 3.67 11.59
CA SER A 384 -8.98 3.38 12.99
C SER A 384 -7.74 2.82 13.72
N GLY A 385 -6.56 2.81 13.10
CA GLY A 385 -5.34 2.31 13.76
C GLY A 385 -5.22 0.79 13.82
N VAL A 386 -6.05 0.07 13.06
CA VAL A 386 -6.00 -1.39 12.90
C VAL A 386 -5.14 -1.75 11.70
N ILE A 387 -4.09 -2.55 11.90
CA ILE A 387 -3.06 -2.81 10.89
C ILE A 387 -3.22 -4.17 10.21
N ALA A 388 -3.98 -5.09 10.82
CA ALA A 388 -4.27 -6.41 10.27
C ALA A 388 -5.61 -6.92 10.79
N VAL A 389 -6.31 -7.71 9.97
CA VAL A 389 -7.59 -8.32 10.30
C VAL A 389 -7.62 -9.80 9.91
N GLY A 390 -8.28 -10.63 10.71
CA GLY A 390 -8.62 -12.03 10.41
C GLY A 390 -9.99 -12.13 9.77
N SER A 391 -10.02 -12.41 8.46
CA SER A 391 -11.26 -12.65 7.72
C SER A 391 -11.84 -14.00 8.11
N ALA A 392 -13.12 -14.01 8.49
CA ALA A 392 -13.85 -15.16 9.00
C ALA A 392 -14.91 -15.62 7.99
N GLY A 393 -14.61 -16.65 7.19
CA GLY A 393 -15.60 -17.29 6.32
C GLY A 393 -15.98 -16.51 5.05
N ASP A 394 -15.31 -15.41 4.74
CA ASP A 394 -15.44 -14.72 3.45
C ASP A 394 -14.84 -15.56 2.30
N PRO A 395 -15.37 -15.49 1.06
CA PRO A 395 -14.81 -16.18 -0.09
C PRO A 395 -13.36 -15.73 -0.38
N PRO A 396 -12.36 -16.64 -0.36
CA PRO A 396 -10.97 -16.25 -0.59
C PRO A 396 -10.75 -15.54 -1.92
N SER A 397 -11.46 -15.96 -2.98
CA SER A 397 -11.37 -15.39 -4.33
C SER A 397 -11.74 -13.90 -4.41
N LEU A 398 -12.53 -13.38 -3.46
CA LEU A 398 -12.91 -11.97 -3.40
C LEU A 398 -11.92 -11.14 -2.58
N LEU A 399 -11.12 -11.77 -1.72
CA LEU A 399 -10.17 -11.11 -0.84
C LEU A 399 -8.74 -11.10 -1.38
N GLU A 400 -8.36 -12.08 -2.22
CA GLU A 400 -7.00 -12.21 -2.77
C GLU A 400 -6.51 -10.93 -3.46
N VAL A 401 -7.36 -10.30 -4.29
CA VAL A 401 -6.97 -9.09 -5.02
C VAL A 401 -6.79 -7.89 -4.07
N PRO A 402 -7.77 -7.51 -3.21
CA PRO A 402 -7.56 -6.49 -2.20
C PRO A 402 -6.36 -6.75 -1.29
N ALA A 403 -6.19 -8.00 -0.81
CA ALA A 403 -5.05 -8.40 0.01
C ALA A 403 -3.71 -8.15 -0.71
N SER A 404 -3.63 -8.52 -1.99
CA SER A 404 -2.44 -8.31 -2.81
C SER A 404 -2.13 -6.82 -3.01
N LEU A 405 -3.14 -5.98 -3.26
CA LEU A 405 -2.96 -4.54 -3.42
C LEU A 405 -2.40 -3.89 -2.15
N VAL A 406 -2.89 -4.29 -0.97
CA VAL A 406 -2.36 -3.81 0.32
C VAL A 406 -0.95 -4.35 0.56
N ALA A 407 -0.72 -5.64 0.32
CA ALA A 407 0.58 -6.29 0.53
C ALA A 407 1.69 -5.65 -0.34
N ARG A 408 1.40 -5.37 -1.62
CA ARG A 408 2.32 -4.70 -2.55
C ARG A 408 2.46 -3.20 -2.30
N GLY A 409 1.59 -2.62 -1.48
CA GLY A 409 1.58 -1.18 -1.22
C GLY A 409 1.04 -0.37 -2.39
N GLU A 410 0.14 -0.93 -3.21
CA GLU A 410 -0.63 -0.21 -4.23
C GLU A 410 -1.83 0.51 -3.61
N LYS A 411 -2.44 -0.08 -2.57
CA LYS A 411 -3.43 0.57 -1.71
C LYS A 411 -2.96 0.58 -0.25
N LEU A 412 -3.40 1.59 0.51
CA LEU A 412 -3.26 1.61 1.96
C LEU A 412 -4.52 1.00 2.57
N GLY A 413 -4.33 0.13 3.54
CA GLY A 413 -5.39 -0.56 4.28
C GLY A 413 -4.77 -1.55 5.26
N ALA A 414 -5.59 -2.13 6.13
CA ALA A 414 -5.17 -3.22 6.99
C ALA A 414 -4.76 -4.45 6.16
N GLY A 415 -3.75 -5.18 6.61
CA GLY A 415 -3.42 -6.49 6.05
C GLY A 415 -4.55 -7.50 6.32
N ILE A 416 -4.70 -8.48 5.42
CA ILE A 416 -5.75 -9.50 5.55
C ILE A 416 -5.09 -10.85 5.84
N PHE A 417 -5.57 -11.52 6.86
CA PHE A 417 -5.36 -12.94 7.09
C PHE A 417 -6.64 -13.67 6.70
N ILE A 418 -6.59 -14.39 5.57
CA ILE A 418 -7.78 -15.01 4.97
C ILE A 418 -7.95 -16.42 5.55
N SER A 419 -9.04 -16.68 6.27
CA SER A 419 -9.43 -18.06 6.60
C SER A 419 -9.90 -18.78 5.33
N GLY A 420 -9.75 -20.10 5.29
CA GLY A 420 -10.44 -20.93 4.31
C GLY A 420 -11.95 -20.82 4.42
N LYS A 421 -12.64 -21.47 3.48
CA LYS A 421 -14.09 -21.66 3.52
C LYS A 421 -14.51 -22.28 4.86
N THR A 422 -15.71 -21.93 5.29
CA THR A 422 -16.25 -22.34 6.57
C THR A 422 -16.72 -23.78 6.52
N PHE A 423 -16.23 -24.61 7.44
CA PHE A 423 -16.70 -25.98 7.62
C PHE A 423 -18.00 -25.99 8.41
N THR A 424 -19.02 -26.62 7.85
CA THR A 424 -20.32 -26.86 8.51
C THR A 424 -20.98 -28.08 7.89
N THR A 425 -22.22 -28.37 8.27
CA THR A 425 -23.06 -29.41 7.67
C THR A 425 -24.30 -28.78 7.01
N ALA A 426 -24.97 -29.49 6.13
CA ALA A 426 -26.23 -29.04 5.54
C ALA A 426 -27.28 -28.79 6.63
N GLY A 427 -27.89 -27.61 6.64
CA GLY A 427 -28.81 -27.18 7.70
C GLY A 427 -28.14 -26.81 9.02
N GLY A 428 -26.81 -26.72 9.05
CA GLY A 428 -26.06 -26.20 10.18
C GLY A 428 -26.12 -24.67 10.28
N TYR A 429 -25.63 -24.14 11.41
CA TYR A 429 -25.59 -22.71 11.65
C TYR A 429 -24.86 -21.97 10.52
N GLY A 430 -25.34 -20.79 10.16
CA GLY A 430 -24.86 -19.98 9.03
C GLY A 430 -25.50 -20.32 7.69
N THR A 431 -26.08 -21.52 7.51
CA THR A 431 -26.71 -21.91 6.23
C THR A 431 -28.11 -21.32 6.06
N GLU A 432 -28.75 -20.90 7.15
CA GLU A 432 -30.05 -20.23 7.13
C GLU A 432 -30.02 -18.89 6.39
N TYR A 433 -28.90 -18.17 6.44
CA TYR A 433 -28.72 -16.90 5.71
C TYR A 433 -28.69 -17.10 4.20
N LEU A 434 -28.39 -18.31 3.73
CA LEU A 434 -28.38 -18.63 2.29
C LEU A 434 -29.79 -18.90 1.76
N LYS A 435 -30.79 -19.11 2.64
CA LYS A 435 -32.19 -19.31 2.24
C LYS A 435 -32.80 -18.06 1.60
N SER A 436 -32.35 -16.87 1.96
CA SER A 436 -32.79 -15.61 1.34
C SER A 436 -32.15 -15.36 -0.03
N ILE A 437 -31.14 -16.14 -0.42
CA ILE A 437 -30.51 -16.05 -1.74
C ILE A 437 -31.37 -16.85 -2.74
N PRO A 438 -31.62 -16.31 -3.97
CA PRO A 438 -32.31 -17.03 -5.03
C PRO A 438 -31.67 -18.39 -5.31
N GLU A 439 -32.49 -19.42 -5.54
CA GLU A 439 -32.04 -20.81 -5.70
C GLU A 439 -30.96 -20.97 -6.78
N ALA A 440 -31.12 -20.27 -7.91
CA ALA A 440 -30.16 -20.28 -9.02
C ALA A 440 -28.74 -19.81 -8.65
N SER A 441 -28.60 -19.00 -7.60
CA SER A 441 -27.31 -18.49 -7.12
C SER A 441 -26.84 -19.16 -5.82
N ARG A 442 -27.72 -19.86 -5.11
CA ARG A 442 -27.43 -20.44 -3.78
C ARG A 442 -26.31 -21.47 -3.85
N ALA A 443 -26.37 -22.41 -4.79
CA ALA A 443 -25.36 -23.46 -4.95
C ALA A 443 -23.96 -22.88 -5.22
N MET A 444 -23.88 -21.80 -6.00
CA MET A 444 -22.62 -21.11 -6.26
C MET A 444 -22.05 -20.45 -4.99
N VAL A 445 -22.91 -19.77 -4.21
CA VAL A 445 -22.49 -19.12 -2.97
C VAL A 445 -22.06 -20.16 -1.93
N GLU A 446 -22.82 -21.25 -1.77
CA GLU A 446 -22.46 -22.38 -0.90
C GLU A 446 -21.09 -22.94 -1.29
N GLN A 447 -20.87 -23.22 -2.58
CA GLN A 447 -19.59 -23.73 -3.07
C GLN A 447 -18.42 -22.75 -2.82
N GLN A 448 -18.67 -21.45 -2.82
CA GLN A 448 -17.65 -20.41 -2.62
C GLN A 448 -17.34 -20.13 -1.14
N THR A 449 -18.30 -20.36 -0.24
CA THR A 449 -18.21 -19.95 1.18
C THR A 449 -18.09 -21.13 2.14
N LEU A 450 -18.60 -22.31 1.78
CA LEU A 450 -18.72 -23.46 2.67
C LEU A 450 -17.88 -24.66 2.21
N ASN A 451 -17.41 -25.42 3.20
CA ASN A 451 -16.95 -26.79 3.08
C ASN A 451 -17.95 -27.68 3.81
N LEU A 452 -18.54 -28.65 3.09
CA LEU A 452 -19.57 -29.56 3.61
C LEU A 452 -19.07 -31.02 3.57
N PRO A 453 -18.05 -31.40 4.36
CA PRO A 453 -17.54 -32.77 4.35
C PRO A 453 -18.55 -33.76 4.94
N HIS A 454 -18.67 -34.93 4.34
CA HIS A 454 -19.48 -36.03 4.84
C HIS A 454 -18.64 -37.09 5.58
N THR A 455 -17.33 -37.10 5.37
CA THR A 455 -16.39 -38.04 5.99
C THR A 455 -15.15 -37.34 6.56
N PRO A 456 -14.48 -37.94 7.58
CA PRO A 456 -13.20 -37.44 8.07
C PRO A 456 -12.15 -37.27 6.95
N GLU A 457 -12.08 -38.20 6.00
CA GLU A 457 -11.11 -38.18 4.90
C GLU A 457 -11.35 -37.02 3.92
N GLU A 458 -12.62 -36.70 3.62
CA GLU A 458 -12.97 -35.49 2.87
C GLU A 458 -12.54 -34.23 3.59
N ALA A 459 -12.79 -34.16 4.90
CA ALA A 459 -12.43 -33.01 5.71
C ALA A 459 -10.90 -32.80 5.74
N ARG A 460 -10.10 -33.86 5.89
CA ARG A 460 -8.64 -33.78 5.80
C ARG A 460 -8.17 -33.28 4.44
N ARG A 461 -8.77 -33.75 3.33
CA ARG A 461 -8.45 -33.26 1.98
C ARG A 461 -8.73 -31.77 1.83
N GLN A 462 -9.87 -31.30 2.33
CA GLN A 462 -10.25 -29.88 2.30
C GLN A 462 -9.32 -29.00 3.15
N VAL A 463 -8.82 -29.50 4.29
CA VAL A 463 -7.78 -28.79 5.07
C VAL A 463 -6.46 -28.70 4.29
N ALA A 464 -6.04 -29.79 3.65
CA ALA A 464 -4.84 -29.79 2.81
C ALA A 464 -4.95 -28.81 1.63
N GLU A 465 -6.16 -28.59 1.09
CA GLU A 465 -6.41 -27.56 0.06
C GLU A 465 -6.22 -26.13 0.60
N ILE A 466 -6.66 -25.84 1.82
CA ILE A 466 -6.41 -24.56 2.50
C ILE A 466 -4.90 -24.31 2.61
N ARG A 467 -4.13 -25.33 3.02
CA ARG A 467 -2.66 -25.25 3.09
C ARG A 467 -2.03 -25.00 1.72
N ARG A 468 -2.44 -25.74 0.68
CA ARG A 468 -1.92 -25.59 -0.70
C ARG A 468 -2.23 -24.21 -1.29
N ALA A 469 -3.38 -23.65 -0.96
CA ALA A 469 -3.78 -22.31 -1.38
C ALA A 469 -3.03 -21.19 -0.61
N GLY A 470 -2.25 -21.53 0.42
CA GLY A 470 -1.51 -20.56 1.24
C GLY A 470 -2.42 -19.70 2.12
N LEU A 471 -3.61 -20.20 2.47
CA LEU A 471 -4.56 -19.51 3.33
C LEU A 471 -4.15 -19.61 4.81
N GLY A 472 -4.67 -18.69 5.63
CA GLY A 472 -4.22 -18.47 6.99
C GLY A 472 -4.67 -19.52 8.00
N GLY A 473 -5.83 -20.14 7.81
CA GLY A 473 -6.37 -21.11 8.76
C GLY A 473 -7.69 -21.71 8.33
N ALA A 474 -8.24 -22.62 9.14
CA ALA A 474 -9.56 -23.20 8.95
C ALA A 474 -10.57 -22.64 9.94
N ARG A 475 -11.85 -22.62 9.56
CA ARG A 475 -12.96 -22.17 10.40
C ARG A 475 -14.06 -23.20 10.45
N ILE A 476 -14.61 -23.49 11.63
CA ILE A 476 -15.71 -24.44 11.83
C ILE A 476 -16.87 -23.73 12.53
N LEU A 477 -18.10 -23.94 12.06
CA LEU A 477 -19.32 -23.58 12.79
C LEU A 477 -19.80 -24.80 13.56
N LEU A 478 -19.70 -24.74 14.89
CA LEU A 478 -20.15 -25.80 15.80
C LEU A 478 -21.17 -25.21 16.78
N GLU A 479 -22.41 -25.06 16.31
CA GLU A 479 -23.48 -24.44 17.10
C GLU A 479 -24.74 -25.31 17.09
N THR A 480 -25.24 -25.64 18.28
CA THR A 480 -26.45 -26.45 18.44
C THR A 480 -27.74 -25.64 18.20
N GLY A 481 -27.70 -24.33 18.46
CA GLY A 481 -28.89 -23.47 18.50
C GLY A 481 -29.57 -23.53 19.87
N GLN A 482 -30.83 -23.10 19.91
CA GLN A 482 -31.64 -23.13 21.13
C GLN A 482 -33.07 -23.58 20.83
N SER A 483 -33.88 -23.79 21.87
CA SER A 483 -35.28 -24.16 21.70
C SER A 483 -36.00 -23.16 20.77
N GLY A 484 -36.63 -23.68 19.71
CA GLY A 484 -37.27 -22.89 18.65
C GLY A 484 -36.37 -22.52 17.45
N ALA A 485 -35.06 -22.77 17.52
CA ALA A 485 -34.09 -22.54 16.45
C ALA A 485 -32.87 -23.47 16.59
N LEU A 486 -33.08 -24.78 16.37
CA LEU A 486 -32.02 -25.80 16.38
C LEU A 486 -31.36 -25.92 15.01
N PHE A 487 -30.05 -26.19 15.02
CA PHE A 487 -29.24 -26.38 13.81
C PHE A 487 -28.63 -27.79 13.77
N ASN A 488 -28.41 -28.28 12.55
CA ASN A 488 -27.63 -29.50 12.39
C ASN A 488 -26.18 -29.25 12.80
N ARG A 489 -25.58 -30.20 13.52
CA ARG A 489 -24.18 -30.10 13.94
C ARG A 489 -23.30 -30.96 13.07
N LEU A 490 -22.09 -30.46 12.80
CA LEU A 490 -21.06 -31.26 12.18
C LEU A 490 -20.65 -32.41 13.12
N ASP A 491 -20.45 -33.61 12.56
CA ASP A 491 -20.03 -34.79 13.31
C ASP A 491 -18.70 -34.51 14.04
N LEU A 492 -18.62 -34.86 15.33
CA LEU A 492 -17.45 -34.54 16.15
C LEU A 492 -16.19 -35.30 15.71
N GLY A 493 -16.32 -36.47 15.08
CA GLY A 493 -15.21 -37.18 14.44
C GLY A 493 -14.66 -36.41 13.24
N ILE A 494 -15.53 -35.76 12.47
CA ILE A 494 -15.14 -34.85 11.39
C ILE A 494 -14.46 -33.60 11.95
N VAL A 495 -15.03 -32.95 12.99
CA VAL A 495 -14.42 -31.78 13.64
C VAL A 495 -13.01 -32.11 14.15
N LYS A 496 -12.85 -33.27 14.81
CA LYS A 496 -11.55 -33.75 15.27
C LYS A 496 -10.58 -33.99 14.11
N ALA A 497 -11.03 -34.60 13.02
CA ALA A 497 -10.20 -34.85 11.84
C ALA A 497 -9.69 -33.55 11.18
N ILE A 498 -10.54 -32.51 11.14
CA ILE A 498 -10.15 -31.16 10.69
C ILE A 498 -9.04 -30.61 11.59
N CYS A 499 -9.25 -30.65 12.91
CA CYS A 499 -8.29 -30.11 13.88
C CYS A 499 -6.95 -30.87 13.87
N ASP A 500 -6.98 -32.19 13.77
CA ASP A 500 -5.77 -33.01 13.70
C ASP A 500 -4.98 -32.73 12.41
N GLN A 501 -5.65 -32.70 11.25
CA GLN A 501 -4.97 -32.39 9.99
C GLN A 501 -4.41 -30.96 9.97
N ALA A 502 -5.16 -29.98 10.48
CA ALA A 502 -4.71 -28.60 10.54
C ALA A 502 -3.49 -28.44 11.46
N ARG A 503 -3.42 -29.21 12.56
CA ARG A 503 -2.26 -29.25 13.44
C ARG A 503 -1.02 -29.78 12.71
N GLU A 504 -1.15 -30.83 11.89
CA GLU A 504 -0.07 -31.33 11.03
C GLU A 504 0.38 -30.30 10.00
N ASP A 505 -0.56 -29.53 9.45
CA ASP A 505 -0.31 -28.48 8.45
C ASP A 505 0.13 -27.13 9.06
N HIS A 506 0.25 -27.05 10.38
CA HIS A 506 0.52 -25.83 11.14
C HIS A 506 -0.46 -24.68 10.83
N LEU A 507 -1.75 -25.01 10.69
CA LEU A 507 -2.84 -24.08 10.47
C LEU A 507 -3.69 -23.94 11.74
N PRO A 508 -3.96 -22.71 12.22
CA PRO A 508 -4.93 -22.51 13.29
C PRO A 508 -6.34 -22.87 12.83
N VAL A 509 -7.10 -23.49 13.73
CA VAL A 509 -8.53 -23.78 13.54
C VAL A 509 -9.34 -22.92 14.51
N ALA A 510 -10.13 -22.02 13.96
CA ALA A 510 -11.11 -21.25 14.70
C ALA A 510 -12.45 -22.00 14.74
N ILE A 511 -13.03 -22.15 15.92
CA ILE A 511 -14.33 -22.79 16.09
C ILE A 511 -15.30 -21.82 16.74
N GLN A 512 -16.36 -21.48 16.00
CA GLN A 512 -17.48 -20.72 16.50
C GLN A 512 -18.44 -21.63 17.26
N THR A 513 -18.82 -21.20 18.45
CA THR A 513 -19.74 -21.88 19.36
C THR A 513 -20.79 -20.90 19.92
N GLY A 514 -21.84 -21.39 20.57
CA GLY A 514 -22.83 -20.53 21.24
C GLY A 514 -23.41 -21.08 22.53
N ALA A 515 -23.24 -22.38 22.82
CA ALA A 515 -23.60 -23.00 24.09
C ALA A 515 -22.38 -23.61 24.80
N ALA A 516 -22.43 -23.73 26.14
CA ALA A 516 -21.33 -24.31 26.90
C ALA A 516 -20.91 -25.74 26.47
N PRO A 517 -21.83 -26.65 26.09
CA PRO A 517 -21.45 -27.97 25.54
C PRO A 517 -20.70 -27.89 24.21
N ASP A 518 -20.99 -26.87 23.39
CA ASP A 518 -20.31 -26.65 22.11
C ASP A 518 -18.86 -26.22 22.33
N VAL A 519 -18.63 -25.36 23.33
CA VAL A 519 -17.28 -24.99 23.78
C VAL A 519 -16.50 -26.22 24.25
N ALA A 520 -17.10 -27.06 25.10
CA ALA A 520 -16.44 -28.26 25.59
C ALA A 520 -16.06 -29.23 24.45
N ALA A 521 -16.95 -29.41 23.47
CA ALA A 521 -16.69 -30.23 22.29
C ALA A 521 -15.57 -29.66 21.40
N ALA A 522 -15.57 -28.34 21.18
CA ALA A 522 -14.52 -27.65 20.42
C ALA A 522 -13.14 -27.75 21.10
N VAL A 523 -13.10 -27.62 22.42
CA VAL A 523 -11.88 -27.80 23.22
C VAL A 523 -11.38 -29.24 23.14
N ALA A 524 -12.26 -30.23 23.23
CA ALA A 524 -11.88 -31.65 23.10
C ALA A 524 -11.38 -32.02 21.69
N ALA A 525 -11.88 -31.35 20.65
CA ALA A 525 -11.41 -31.53 19.27
C ALA A 525 -10.01 -30.91 19.03
N GLY A 526 -9.60 -29.95 19.88
CA GLY A 526 -8.31 -29.29 19.80
C GLY A 526 -8.29 -28.04 18.92
N ALA A 527 -9.33 -27.20 19.03
CA ALA A 527 -9.38 -25.87 18.44
C ALA A 527 -8.14 -25.03 18.79
N ALA A 528 -7.74 -24.11 17.91
CA ALA A 528 -6.71 -23.11 18.23
C ALA A 528 -7.32 -21.89 18.96
N VAL A 529 -8.55 -21.52 18.58
CA VAL A 529 -9.31 -20.44 19.21
C VAL A 529 -10.79 -20.81 19.27
N ILE A 530 -11.42 -20.51 20.40
CA ILE A 530 -12.87 -20.58 20.59
C ILE A 530 -13.45 -19.18 20.37
N GLU A 531 -14.40 -19.08 19.44
CA GLU A 531 -15.04 -17.83 19.03
C GLU A 531 -16.48 -17.75 19.55
N HIS A 532 -16.89 -16.57 20.01
CA HIS A 532 -18.14 -16.25 20.70
C HIS A 532 -18.34 -16.98 22.05
N GLY A 533 -17.86 -18.21 22.18
CA GLY A 533 -17.99 -19.03 23.38
C GLY A 533 -19.46 -19.36 23.67
N SER A 534 -19.97 -18.87 24.81
CA SER A 534 -21.39 -18.91 25.12
C SER A 534 -21.84 -17.62 25.78
N ALA A 535 -22.93 -17.08 25.25
CA ALA A 535 -23.70 -15.98 25.83
C ALA A 535 -25.04 -16.44 26.43
N ARG A 536 -25.23 -17.77 26.52
CA ARG A 536 -26.48 -18.39 27.00
C ARG A 536 -26.26 -19.12 28.32
N ASP A 537 -25.11 -19.77 28.44
CA ASP A 537 -24.78 -20.60 29.58
C ASP A 537 -23.41 -20.23 30.15
N ALA A 538 -23.26 -20.45 31.46
CA ALA A 538 -21.95 -20.40 32.09
C ALA A 538 -21.10 -21.57 31.56
N ILE A 539 -19.93 -21.26 31.00
CA ILE A 539 -18.96 -22.29 30.59
C ILE A 539 -18.34 -22.90 31.87
N PRO A 540 -18.25 -24.22 32.02
CA PRO A 540 -17.65 -24.82 33.21
C PRO A 540 -16.16 -24.45 33.38
N ASP A 541 -15.70 -24.27 34.61
CA ASP A 541 -14.33 -23.80 34.88
C ASP A 541 -13.27 -24.84 34.44
N GLU A 542 -13.60 -26.12 34.47
CA GLU A 542 -12.75 -27.21 33.97
C GLU A 542 -12.47 -27.09 32.47
N VAL A 543 -13.40 -26.51 31.70
CA VAL A 543 -13.22 -26.25 30.27
C VAL A 543 -12.21 -25.12 30.07
N PHE A 544 -12.29 -24.03 30.84
CA PHE A 544 -11.27 -22.97 30.81
C PHE A 544 -9.90 -23.48 31.27
N ALA A 545 -9.86 -24.33 32.30
CA ALA A 545 -8.62 -24.96 32.73
C ALA A 545 -8.02 -25.87 31.63
N ALA A 546 -8.87 -26.58 30.88
CA ALA A 546 -8.43 -27.36 29.72
C ALA A 546 -7.91 -26.47 28.60
N MET A 547 -8.57 -25.35 28.28
CA MET A 547 -8.11 -24.37 27.29
C MET A 547 -6.74 -23.82 27.66
N ALA A 548 -6.55 -23.39 28.91
CA ALA A 548 -5.28 -22.87 29.41
C ALA A 548 -4.14 -23.91 29.30
N ARG A 549 -4.39 -25.18 29.70
CA ARG A 549 -3.40 -26.26 29.59
C ARG A 549 -3.03 -26.59 28.14
N GLN A 550 -3.99 -26.51 27.22
CA GLN A 550 -3.80 -26.86 25.81
C GLN A 550 -3.33 -25.67 24.95
N GLY A 551 -3.28 -24.45 25.52
CA GLY A 551 -2.92 -23.25 24.78
C GLY A 551 -4.00 -22.77 23.80
N ILE A 552 -5.26 -23.13 24.05
CA ILE A 552 -6.40 -22.71 23.22
C ILE A 552 -6.78 -21.27 23.60
N ALA A 553 -6.87 -20.38 22.62
CA ALA A 553 -7.25 -19.00 22.82
C ALA A 553 -8.77 -18.82 22.95
N TYR A 554 -9.20 -17.69 23.51
CA TYR A 554 -10.61 -17.32 23.63
C TYR A 554 -10.90 -15.93 23.07
N ASP A 555 -11.90 -15.85 22.21
CA ASP A 555 -12.44 -14.63 21.60
C ASP A 555 -13.96 -14.53 21.85
N PRO A 556 -14.42 -13.84 22.89
CA PRO A 556 -15.83 -13.79 23.26
C PRO A 556 -16.70 -12.89 22.36
N MET A 557 -16.13 -11.93 21.64
CA MET A 557 -16.84 -10.94 20.80
C MET A 557 -18.07 -10.32 21.51
N LEU A 558 -17.84 -9.66 22.65
CA LEU A 558 -18.91 -8.99 23.40
C LEU A 558 -19.61 -7.91 22.55
N SER A 559 -18.90 -7.27 21.62
CA SER A 559 -19.45 -6.32 20.64
C SER A 559 -20.57 -6.93 19.82
N SER A 560 -20.43 -8.19 19.39
CA SER A 560 -21.46 -8.92 18.64
C SER A 560 -22.74 -9.10 19.46
N ILE A 561 -22.58 -9.43 20.75
CA ILE A 561 -23.70 -9.57 21.69
C ILE A 561 -24.38 -8.21 21.91
N GLU A 562 -23.61 -7.14 22.13
CA GLU A 562 -24.14 -5.79 22.28
C GLU A 562 -24.92 -5.37 21.02
N ALA A 563 -24.35 -5.57 19.83
CA ALA A 563 -24.97 -5.23 18.56
C ALA A 563 -26.28 -6.01 18.33
N ALA A 564 -26.32 -7.31 18.65
CA ALA A 564 -27.53 -8.11 18.55
C ALA A 564 -28.64 -7.60 19.49
N LEU A 565 -28.28 -7.24 20.73
CA LEU A 565 -29.22 -6.67 21.70
C LEU A 565 -29.70 -5.28 21.28
N ASP A 566 -28.81 -4.44 20.75
CA ASP A 566 -29.14 -3.10 20.25
C ASP A 566 -30.05 -3.15 19.03
N LEU A 567 -29.75 -4.05 18.08
CA LEU A 567 -30.59 -4.31 16.92
C LEU A 567 -31.99 -4.73 17.36
N ARG A 568 -32.10 -5.73 18.24
CA ARG A 568 -33.41 -6.22 18.76
C ARG A 568 -34.21 -5.11 19.43
N ASN A 569 -33.54 -4.22 20.15
CA ASN A 569 -34.16 -3.13 20.90
C ASN A 569 -34.32 -1.83 20.07
N GLY A 570 -33.94 -1.82 18.79
CA GLY A 570 -34.01 -0.63 17.94
C GLY A 570 -33.07 0.52 18.37
N ARG A 571 -31.99 0.22 19.12
CA ARG A 571 -31.06 1.24 19.62
C ARG A 571 -30.09 1.66 18.53
N SER A 572 -30.06 2.97 18.25
CA SER A 572 -29.21 3.55 17.20
C SER A 572 -27.96 4.26 17.72
N THR A 573 -27.76 4.30 19.04
CA THR A 573 -26.60 4.92 19.69
C THR A 573 -25.24 4.44 19.17
N PRO A 574 -25.03 3.17 18.76
CA PRO A 574 -23.74 2.77 18.20
C PRO A 574 -23.36 3.54 16.94
N LEU A 575 -24.36 3.97 16.15
CA LEU A 575 -24.14 4.74 14.93
C LEU A 575 -23.64 6.16 15.21
N GLU A 576 -23.85 6.71 16.41
CA GLU A 576 -23.52 8.10 16.74
C GLU A 576 -22.07 8.29 17.20
N ARG A 577 -21.33 7.20 17.42
CA ARG A 577 -19.92 7.24 17.83
C ARG A 577 -19.07 8.00 16.81
N THR A 578 -18.19 8.87 17.29
CA THR A 578 -17.39 9.75 16.44
C THR A 578 -16.57 9.00 15.40
N LEU A 579 -15.88 7.92 15.80
CA LEU A 579 -15.07 7.14 14.87
C LEU A 579 -15.95 6.41 13.83
N VAL A 580 -17.17 5.99 14.20
CA VAL A 580 -18.16 5.43 13.26
C VAL A 580 -18.57 6.47 12.22
N GLN A 581 -18.91 7.68 12.66
CA GLN A 581 -19.28 8.79 11.76
C GLN A 581 -18.15 9.19 10.79
N GLN A 582 -16.89 8.97 11.18
CA GLN A 582 -15.72 9.30 10.34
C GLN A 582 -15.45 8.27 9.24
N VAL A 583 -15.78 6.99 9.46
CA VAL A 583 -15.41 5.91 8.52
C VAL A 583 -16.60 5.35 7.72
N ALA A 584 -17.76 5.22 8.36
CA ALA A 584 -18.93 4.60 7.75
C ALA A 584 -19.53 5.53 6.69
N PRO A 585 -19.92 5.01 5.51
CA PRO A 585 -20.65 5.80 4.52
C PRO A 585 -21.94 6.38 5.11
N GLU A 586 -22.21 7.65 4.83
CA GLU A 586 -23.42 8.34 5.32
C GLU A 586 -24.71 7.60 4.91
N GLY A 587 -24.75 7.07 3.69
CA GLY A 587 -25.87 6.26 3.18
C GLY A 587 -26.11 4.99 4.01
N LEU A 588 -25.04 4.31 4.41
CA LEU A 588 -25.11 3.11 5.26
C LEU A 588 -25.65 3.44 6.65
N ILE A 589 -25.19 4.53 7.26
CA ILE A 589 -25.70 5.00 8.57
C ILE A 589 -27.20 5.30 8.48
N LYS A 590 -27.64 6.04 7.45
CA LYS A 590 -29.04 6.42 7.28
C LYS A 590 -29.95 5.20 7.05
N ALA A 591 -29.55 4.28 6.18
CA ALA A 591 -30.31 3.06 5.89
C ALA A 591 -30.38 2.13 7.11
N THR A 592 -29.27 1.98 7.85
CA THR A 592 -29.25 1.19 9.10
C THR A 592 -30.15 1.81 10.16
N ARG A 593 -30.14 3.15 10.31
CA ARG A 593 -31.06 3.85 11.23
C ARG A 593 -32.53 3.64 10.84
N ALA A 594 -32.84 3.54 9.55
CA ALA A 594 -34.20 3.24 9.09
C ALA A 594 -34.63 1.81 9.47
N LEU A 595 -33.73 0.82 9.32
CA LEU A 595 -33.99 -0.56 9.76
C LEU A 595 -34.34 -0.62 11.26
N LEU A 596 -33.61 0.12 12.10
CA LEU A 596 -33.81 0.09 13.56
C LEU A 596 -35.17 0.60 14.05
N LYS A 597 -35.94 1.28 13.18
CA LYS A 597 -37.32 1.68 13.51
C LYS A 597 -38.28 0.48 13.55
N SER A 598 -37.96 -0.57 12.80
CA SER A 598 -38.72 -1.81 12.71
C SER A 598 -37.74 -2.99 12.70
N PRO A 599 -37.08 -3.28 13.83
CA PRO A 599 -36.00 -4.26 13.86
C PRO A 599 -36.53 -5.69 13.60
N PRO A 600 -35.71 -6.56 12.99
CA PRO A 600 -36.09 -7.95 12.78
C PRO A 600 -36.24 -8.69 14.12
N SER A 601 -37.19 -9.61 14.20
CA SER A 601 -37.28 -10.53 15.34
C SER A 601 -36.15 -11.56 15.26
N SER A 602 -35.56 -11.88 16.41
CA SER A 602 -34.60 -12.97 16.55
C SER A 602 -35.06 -13.92 17.64
N PRO A 603 -35.13 -15.24 17.38
CA PRO A 603 -35.48 -16.20 18.40
C PRO A 603 -34.35 -16.40 19.42
N LEU A 604 -33.11 -15.98 19.11
CA LEU A 604 -31.94 -16.20 19.95
C LEU A 604 -31.98 -15.34 21.22
N THR A 605 -31.79 -15.99 22.36
CA THR A 605 -31.65 -15.34 23.66
C THR A 605 -30.16 -15.22 23.98
N LEU A 606 -29.69 -14.00 24.16
CA LEU A 606 -28.30 -13.68 24.46
C LEU A 606 -28.26 -12.85 25.74
N ASP A 607 -27.27 -13.13 26.59
CA ASP A 607 -27.06 -12.45 27.86
C ASP A 607 -25.62 -11.90 27.94
N MET A 608 -25.51 -10.58 28.05
CA MET A 608 -24.24 -9.88 28.15
C MET A 608 -23.50 -10.20 29.46
N ASP A 609 -24.22 -10.39 30.57
CA ASP A 609 -23.61 -10.66 31.87
C ASP A 609 -23.03 -12.07 31.93
N ILE A 610 -23.67 -13.03 31.27
CA ILE A 610 -23.13 -14.40 31.12
C ILE A 610 -21.83 -14.36 30.31
N ALA A 611 -21.83 -13.70 29.14
CA ALA A 611 -20.65 -13.62 28.30
C ALA A 611 -19.49 -12.86 28.98
N ALA A 612 -19.78 -11.72 29.62
CA ALA A 612 -18.80 -10.98 30.42
C ALA A 612 -18.28 -11.79 31.62
N GLY A 613 -19.14 -12.58 32.26
CA GLY A 613 -18.78 -13.53 33.31
C GLY A 613 -17.83 -14.62 32.81
N ASN A 614 -18.12 -15.21 31.65
CA ASN A 614 -17.29 -16.21 30.98
C ASN A 614 -15.90 -15.63 30.61
N LEU A 615 -15.85 -14.43 30.03
CA LEU A 615 -14.59 -13.72 29.74
C LEU A 615 -13.72 -13.55 30.99
N ARG A 616 -14.30 -13.07 32.11
CA ARG A 616 -13.55 -12.92 33.36
C ARG A 616 -13.01 -14.24 33.89
N ARG A 617 -13.79 -15.32 33.82
CA ARG A 617 -13.37 -16.64 34.31
C ARG A 617 -12.29 -17.25 33.42
N ALA A 618 -12.41 -17.11 32.09
CA ALA A 618 -11.36 -17.49 31.16
C ALA A 618 -10.03 -16.79 31.46
N TRP A 619 -10.06 -15.47 31.65
CA TRP A 619 -8.88 -14.70 32.01
C TRP A 619 -8.24 -15.17 33.32
N LYS A 620 -9.05 -15.34 34.39
CA LYS A 620 -8.57 -15.81 35.69
C LYS A 620 -7.99 -17.22 35.64
N ALA A 621 -8.49 -18.07 34.74
CA ALA A 621 -7.98 -19.41 34.51
C ALA A 621 -6.66 -19.44 33.70
N GLY A 622 -6.17 -18.29 33.23
CA GLY A 622 -4.93 -18.20 32.45
C GLY A 622 -5.11 -18.49 30.96
N VAL A 623 -6.35 -18.47 30.45
CA VAL A 623 -6.63 -18.63 29.02
C VAL A 623 -6.09 -17.41 28.26
N THR A 624 -5.41 -17.65 27.12
CA THR A 624 -4.96 -16.55 26.26
C THR A 624 -6.16 -15.90 25.60
N LEU A 625 -6.36 -14.61 25.85
CA LEU A 625 -7.42 -13.83 25.20
C LEU A 625 -6.92 -13.23 23.89
N VAL A 626 -7.75 -13.29 22.85
CA VAL A 626 -7.55 -12.60 21.56
C VAL A 626 -8.81 -11.79 21.28
N ALA A 627 -8.66 -10.63 20.65
CA ALA A 627 -9.78 -9.73 20.41
C ALA A 627 -10.18 -9.75 18.94
N GLY A 628 -11.38 -10.23 18.66
CA GLY A 628 -12.13 -10.03 17.43
C GLY A 628 -13.35 -9.16 17.67
N SER A 629 -13.85 -8.47 16.64
CA SER A 629 -15.01 -7.58 16.79
C SER A 629 -16.28 -8.08 16.14
N ASP A 630 -16.19 -9.12 15.29
CA ASP A 630 -17.28 -9.62 14.44
C ASP A 630 -17.80 -8.56 13.44
N ALA A 631 -16.94 -7.57 13.15
CA ALA A 631 -17.29 -6.45 12.28
C ALA A 631 -17.69 -6.89 10.88
N GLY A 632 -18.72 -6.23 10.35
CA GLY A 632 -19.45 -6.66 9.16
C GLY A 632 -20.91 -6.92 9.48
N ASN A 633 -21.20 -7.47 10.67
CA ASN A 633 -22.58 -7.61 11.15
C ASN A 633 -23.22 -6.25 11.45
N ILE A 634 -24.56 -6.18 11.40
CA ILE A 634 -25.31 -4.93 11.57
C ILE A 634 -24.96 -4.28 12.92
N LEU A 635 -24.65 -2.96 12.90
CA LEU A 635 -24.13 -2.16 14.02
C LEU A 635 -22.64 -2.35 14.37
N LEU A 636 -21.95 -3.26 13.70
CA LEU A 636 -20.51 -3.50 13.87
C LEU A 636 -19.74 -2.98 12.65
N VAL A 637 -19.44 -1.68 12.67
CA VAL A 637 -18.70 -1.00 11.60
C VAL A 637 -17.21 -1.38 11.64
N HIS A 638 -16.66 -1.70 10.48
CA HIS A 638 -15.23 -2.04 10.28
C HIS A 638 -14.30 -0.93 10.77
N GLY A 639 -13.38 -1.28 11.67
CA GLY A 639 -12.49 -0.34 12.37
C GLY A 639 -13.00 -0.01 13.77
N PRO A 640 -14.03 0.85 13.96
CA PRO A 640 -14.52 1.26 15.27
C PRO A 640 -15.01 0.14 16.19
N ALA A 641 -15.42 -1.00 15.64
CA ALA A 641 -15.93 -2.13 16.41
C ALA A 641 -14.89 -2.72 17.36
N ILE A 642 -13.61 -2.85 16.96
CA ILE A 642 -12.58 -3.41 17.85
C ILE A 642 -12.31 -2.51 19.06
N HIS A 643 -12.39 -1.19 18.89
CA HIS A 643 -12.29 -0.24 20.01
C HIS A 643 -13.44 -0.43 21.00
N ARG A 644 -14.64 -0.77 20.50
CA ARG A 644 -15.78 -1.06 21.35
C ARG A 644 -15.59 -2.36 22.12
N GLU A 645 -15.04 -3.38 21.47
CA GLU A 645 -14.73 -4.64 22.11
C GLU A 645 -13.80 -4.44 23.31
N LEU A 646 -12.74 -3.65 23.15
CA LEU A 646 -11.83 -3.30 24.25
C LEU A 646 -12.56 -2.57 25.40
N GLN A 647 -13.46 -1.64 25.09
CA GLN A 647 -14.27 -0.96 26.10
C GLN A 647 -15.19 -1.92 26.85
N LEU A 648 -15.81 -2.88 26.15
CA LEU A 648 -16.69 -3.89 26.74
C LEU A 648 -15.90 -4.84 27.64
N TRP A 649 -14.68 -5.23 27.26
CA TRP A 649 -13.81 -6.05 28.10
C TRP A 649 -13.43 -5.35 29.40
N VAL A 650 -13.05 -4.08 29.33
CA VAL A 650 -12.73 -3.28 30.53
C VAL A 650 -13.96 -3.08 31.40
N LYS A 651 -15.12 -2.82 30.80
CA LYS A 651 -16.41 -2.76 31.51
C LYS A 651 -16.76 -4.10 32.17
N ALA A 652 -16.42 -5.22 31.54
CA ALA A 652 -16.58 -6.56 32.10
C ALA A 652 -15.60 -6.85 33.25
N GLY A 653 -14.57 -6.01 33.47
CA GLY A 653 -13.60 -6.12 34.55
C GLY A 653 -12.25 -6.70 34.14
N ILE A 654 -11.95 -6.77 32.84
CA ILE A 654 -10.60 -7.10 32.34
C ILE A 654 -9.71 -5.86 32.45
N PRO A 655 -8.47 -5.97 32.97
CA PRO A 655 -7.56 -4.83 33.03
C PRO A 655 -7.26 -4.27 31.62
N PRO A 656 -7.18 -2.93 31.44
CA PRO A 656 -6.92 -2.33 30.13
C PRO A 656 -5.65 -2.83 29.44
N ALA A 657 -4.58 -3.08 30.20
CA ALA A 657 -3.34 -3.66 29.66
C ALA A 657 -3.54 -5.05 29.02
N ILE A 658 -4.42 -5.88 29.61
CA ILE A 658 -4.76 -7.21 29.10
C ILE A 658 -5.61 -7.10 27.84
N ALA A 659 -6.60 -6.19 27.84
CA ALA A 659 -7.42 -5.94 26.66
C ALA A 659 -6.56 -5.44 25.47
N LEU A 660 -5.65 -4.49 25.70
CA LEU A 660 -4.71 -4.01 24.69
C LEU A 660 -3.77 -5.12 24.19
N GLN A 661 -3.27 -5.98 25.08
CA GLN A 661 -2.45 -7.12 24.71
C GLN A 661 -3.22 -8.11 23.82
N ALA A 662 -4.51 -8.33 24.11
CA ALA A 662 -5.37 -9.18 23.31
C ALA A 662 -5.49 -8.69 21.87
N ALA A 663 -5.76 -7.39 21.67
CA ALA A 663 -5.84 -6.76 20.34
C ALA A 663 -4.47 -6.41 19.70
N THR A 664 -3.34 -6.82 20.29
CA THR A 664 -2.00 -6.58 19.74
C THR A 664 -1.18 -7.86 19.70
N ALA A 665 -0.38 -8.15 20.73
CA ALA A 665 0.58 -9.25 20.73
C ALA A 665 -0.09 -10.64 20.62
N ASN A 666 -1.29 -10.82 21.19
CA ASN A 666 -1.97 -12.12 21.16
C ASN A 666 -2.59 -12.37 19.78
N THR A 667 -3.36 -11.42 19.25
CA THR A 667 -3.88 -11.51 17.87
C THR A 667 -2.74 -11.59 16.85
N ALA A 668 -1.62 -10.88 17.03
CA ALA A 668 -0.46 -11.02 16.15
C ALA A 668 0.08 -12.45 16.12
N ARG A 669 0.13 -13.14 17.27
CA ARG A 669 0.55 -14.55 17.32
C ARG A 669 -0.45 -15.46 16.61
N LEU A 670 -1.75 -15.24 16.82
CA LEU A 670 -2.82 -16.01 16.16
C LEU A 670 -2.76 -15.88 14.63
N LEU A 671 -2.56 -14.65 14.12
CA LEU A 671 -2.51 -14.35 12.69
C LEU A 671 -1.13 -14.62 12.04
N GLY A 672 -0.19 -15.25 12.76
CA GLY A 672 1.16 -15.56 12.25
C GLY A 672 2.07 -14.34 12.05
N LEU A 673 1.78 -13.22 12.73
CA LEU A 673 2.53 -11.97 12.69
C LEU A 673 3.43 -11.74 13.92
N GLY A 674 3.36 -12.61 14.94
CA GLY A 674 3.98 -12.40 16.26
C GLY A 674 5.51 -12.22 16.27
N GLU A 675 6.20 -12.64 15.19
CA GLU A 675 7.65 -12.45 15.03
C GLU A 675 8.03 -11.09 14.41
N ARG A 676 7.07 -10.37 13.84
CA ARG A 676 7.31 -9.10 13.14
C ARG A 676 6.41 -7.94 13.54
N ALA A 677 5.29 -8.18 14.22
CA ALA A 677 4.33 -7.15 14.63
C ALA A 677 3.64 -7.50 15.97
N GLY A 678 2.80 -6.60 16.47
CA GLY A 678 2.08 -6.77 17.74
C GLY A 678 2.86 -6.31 18.99
N GLY A 679 4.01 -5.66 18.81
CA GLY A 679 4.78 -5.11 19.92
C GLY A 679 5.69 -3.95 19.50
N ILE A 680 6.12 -3.13 20.47
CA ILE A 680 7.08 -2.05 20.25
C ILE A 680 8.46 -2.53 20.73
N ARG A 681 9.22 -3.13 19.82
CA ARG A 681 10.59 -3.63 20.08
C ARG A 681 11.47 -3.56 18.83
N PRO A 682 12.80 -3.47 18.98
CA PRO A 682 13.72 -3.45 17.83
C PRO A 682 13.48 -4.60 16.84
N GLY A 683 13.57 -4.30 15.55
CA GLY A 683 13.36 -5.24 14.44
C GLY A 683 11.92 -5.37 13.96
N PHE A 684 10.94 -5.00 14.80
CA PHE A 684 9.51 -5.11 14.47
C PHE A 684 9.10 -4.10 13.40
N GLU A 685 8.05 -4.42 12.65
CA GLU A 685 7.42 -3.49 11.72
C GLU A 685 6.94 -2.24 12.48
N ALA A 686 7.23 -1.07 11.93
CA ALA A 686 6.83 0.22 12.50
C ALA A 686 5.36 0.53 12.17
N SER A 687 4.46 -0.40 12.50
CA SER A 687 3.02 -0.27 12.35
C SER A 687 2.42 0.03 13.73
N LEU A 688 2.22 1.32 14.02
CA LEU A 688 2.01 1.86 15.36
C LEU A 688 0.78 2.77 15.41
N LEU A 689 0.20 2.91 16.59
CA LEU A 689 -0.95 3.76 16.85
C LEU A 689 -0.59 4.78 17.94
N LEU A 690 -0.73 6.07 17.64
CA LEU A 690 -0.54 7.16 18.60
C LEU A 690 -1.89 7.79 18.95
N VAL A 691 -2.22 7.82 20.24
CA VAL A 691 -3.52 8.29 20.74
C VAL A 691 -3.37 9.37 21.80
N ASP A 692 -4.38 10.24 21.91
CA ASP A 692 -4.43 11.28 22.92
C ASP A 692 -4.97 10.73 24.26
N GLY A 693 -4.19 10.92 25.33
CA GLY A 693 -4.48 10.42 26.68
C GLY A 693 -3.86 9.04 26.99
N ASN A 694 -4.30 8.43 28.08
CA ASN A 694 -3.76 7.15 28.60
C ASN A 694 -4.81 6.01 28.50
N PRO A 695 -4.70 5.09 27.53
CA PRO A 695 -5.53 3.89 27.41
C PRO A 695 -5.50 2.95 28.60
N LEU A 696 -4.50 3.05 29.49
CA LEU A 696 -4.43 2.25 30.70
C LEU A 696 -5.33 2.78 31.84
N GLU A 697 -5.73 4.05 31.77
CA GLU A 697 -6.66 4.69 32.70
C GLU A 697 -8.07 4.78 32.10
N ASP A 698 -8.16 5.18 30.82
CA ASP A 698 -9.39 5.26 30.05
C ASP A 698 -9.19 4.55 28.70
N ILE A 699 -9.70 3.33 28.59
CA ILE A 699 -9.59 2.54 27.35
C ILE A 699 -10.29 3.21 26.15
N GLY A 700 -11.21 4.15 26.38
CA GLY A 700 -11.82 4.99 25.35
C GLY A 700 -10.80 5.89 24.63
N ALA A 701 -9.62 6.13 25.23
CA ALA A 701 -8.51 6.82 24.59
C ALA A 701 -8.08 6.19 23.26
N THR A 702 -8.32 4.88 23.07
CA THR A 702 -7.98 4.21 21.81
C THR A 702 -8.71 4.80 20.59
N GLU A 703 -9.87 5.44 20.76
CA GLU A 703 -10.59 6.11 19.66
C GLU A 703 -10.08 7.54 19.38
N ARG A 704 -9.32 8.14 20.29
CA ARG A 704 -8.76 9.49 20.17
C ARG A 704 -7.44 9.45 19.40
N ILE A 705 -7.52 9.01 18.14
CA ILE A 705 -6.37 8.73 17.30
C ILE A 705 -5.72 10.04 16.85
N SER A 706 -4.45 10.23 17.23
CA SER A 706 -3.64 11.37 16.79
C SER A 706 -2.87 11.05 15.51
N ALA A 707 -2.27 9.85 15.41
CA ALA A 707 -1.57 9.39 14.22
C ALA A 707 -1.59 7.88 14.10
N VAL A 708 -1.58 7.38 12.86
CA VAL A 708 -1.38 5.97 12.53
C VAL A 708 -0.09 5.87 11.72
N PHE A 709 0.78 4.94 12.07
CA PHE A 709 1.96 4.60 11.31
C PHE A 709 1.77 3.21 10.73
N PHE A 710 2.06 3.04 9.44
CA PHE A 710 1.97 1.76 8.76
C PHE A 710 3.29 1.45 8.07
N LYS A 711 4.04 0.48 8.62
CA LYS A 711 5.40 0.14 8.16
C LYS A 711 6.30 1.39 8.08
N GLY A 712 6.25 2.25 9.11
CA GLY A 712 7.06 3.47 9.26
C GLY A 712 6.54 4.70 8.53
N GLU A 713 5.56 4.55 7.63
CA GLU A 713 4.89 5.67 6.97
C GLU A 713 3.78 6.22 7.88
N GLN A 714 3.82 7.51 8.22
CA GLN A 714 2.69 8.17 8.88
C GLN A 714 1.51 8.28 7.90
N VAL A 715 0.41 7.60 8.18
CA VAL A 715 -0.74 7.56 7.29
C VAL A 715 -1.47 8.90 7.31
N ASP A 716 -1.70 9.48 6.14
CA ASP A 716 -2.69 10.55 6.00
C ASP A 716 -4.08 9.90 6.05
N ARG A 717 -4.74 10.05 7.20
CA ARG A 717 -6.03 9.41 7.47
C ARG A 717 -7.13 9.98 6.58
N ALA A 718 -7.10 11.27 6.25
CA ALA A 718 -8.14 11.90 5.44
C ALA A 718 -8.14 11.37 4.00
N SER A 719 -6.95 11.15 3.44
CA SER A 719 -6.82 10.70 2.05
C SER A 719 -7.13 9.21 1.83
N LEU A 720 -7.40 8.42 2.89
CA LEU A 720 -7.69 6.98 2.77
C LEU A 720 -8.99 6.68 2.02
N PHE A 721 -9.93 7.62 2.00
CA PHE A 721 -11.24 7.46 1.39
C PHE A 721 -11.43 8.23 0.08
N ASP A 722 -10.40 8.95 -0.37
CA ASP A 722 -10.45 9.69 -1.63
C ASP A 722 -10.66 8.70 -2.79
N ARG A 723 -11.67 9.00 -3.62
CA ARG A 723 -11.96 8.20 -4.82
C ARG A 723 -10.89 8.49 -5.87
N GLU A 724 -10.06 7.50 -6.19
CA GLU A 724 -9.01 7.59 -7.21
C GLU A 724 -9.50 7.54 -8.67
#